data_AF-A0A4W5N9G0-F1
#
_entry.id   AF-A0A4W5N9G0-F1
#
_cell.length_a   1.000
_cell.length_b   1.000
_cell.length_c   1.000
_cell.angle_alpha   90.00
_cell.angle_beta   90.00
_cell.angle_gamma   90.00
#
_symmetry.space_group_name_H-M   'P 1'
#
loop_
_entity.id
_entity.type
_entity.pdbx_description
1 polymer ?
#
loop_
_entity_poly.entity_id
_entity_poly.type
_entity_poly.pdbx_seq_one_letter_code
_entity_poly.pdbx_strand_id
1 'polypeptide(L)'
;MESKREGKDKFFIVTRGNARKGFARGCIGRVEAEMQKGELMGLLYGGGSSGGNPKSGGMVKIEDTYPLTCHQAQLLLFVSPSSKRLELLCNPQLFLAICVLSQDDLVVVKHKKGHQPGLVRNLMLIGKKENQGDLLMLGFEVEFVDSNQTMSSKKPAPLPLFCAADIVQVVPAYSVGLGPRWKDSHSEGLNRKAVSRINSMPNMGSRGRQVRDINHLDQSVTPTESLSHHTFDVGSLVEVMSNTGITVYGVIQWMGVLSENKNDWAGIELDYEVNNCSDGTYGGQRYFTCKGGRALFVPLTKCSPDGRFVCPCSEKETLKATNIPPVTPLEETDENVPPIPESEALSLLVGKMKGIQGHYNSCYLDATLFSLFSSSMTLDSVCHKPADTEQSISRSLRKDIVNCLRRQGFVPAESVMNFRKQLGCDTFVTEEKDPEEFITILLQRVLCMEPLLKLRLNNDTSQDAYTFQIILDKEQVTQTPTVQQLLDTSFLSCGLKFEEIPSCLMVQMPRFGKKYKMFPHIIPSTELDITDLLYNSPRECFLCGRLAEYECPQCLQDRKLQPGRVKQYCTTCKTQVHTHPSRKGHCPRALAVPAEVPADAPLPRHMMQLFAVLCIHTSHYVSFVKYGPGSRSWLFFDSMADRCGDDHSGYNIPEIRACPEVGDFLSQSEEELVWADPSQAGEPVRRLLCDSYMCLYQSASMALYR
;
A
#
# COMPACT_ATOMS: atom_id res chain seq x y z
N MET A 1 7.38 17.91 32.14
CA MET A 1 7.24 19.37 32.37
C MET A 1 8.41 20.00 31.66
N GLU A 2 8.19 20.55 30.46
CA GLU A 2 9.16 21.40 29.76
C GLU A 2 8.38 22.34 28.85
N SER A 3 8.89 23.56 28.76
CA SER A 3 8.13 24.82 28.67
C SER A 3 7.52 25.10 27.29
N LYS A 4 6.23 25.48 27.30
CA LYS A 4 5.61 26.34 26.28
C LYS A 4 6.50 27.58 26.02
N ARG A 5 7.17 27.60 24.88
CA ARG A 5 7.58 28.83 24.17
C ARG A 5 7.10 28.74 22.72
N GLU A 6 5.78 28.74 22.55
CA GLU A 6 5.16 29.04 21.26
C GLU A 6 5.14 30.56 21.07
N GLY A 7 5.99 31.04 20.17
CA GLY A 7 5.91 32.40 19.64
C GLY A 7 7.24 32.98 19.16
N LYS A 8 7.33 33.20 17.83
CA LYS A 8 7.93 34.38 17.16
C LYS A 8 9.21 34.26 16.31
N ASP A 9 9.53 33.12 15.70
CA ASP A 9 10.55 33.08 14.62
C ASP A 9 9.94 32.68 13.28
N LYS A 10 9.41 33.66 12.54
CA LYS A 10 8.95 33.48 11.15
C LYS A 10 10.12 33.75 10.19
N PHE A 11 10.47 32.79 9.33
CA PHE A 11 11.47 32.95 8.28
C PHE A 11 10.80 33.13 6.91
N PHE A 12 11.48 33.78 5.98
CA PHE A 12 10.98 33.97 4.62
C PHE A 12 12.12 33.97 3.60
N ILE A 13 11.77 33.69 2.34
CA ILE A 13 12.65 33.88 1.17
C ILE A 13 12.03 34.89 0.20
N VAL A 14 12.86 35.74 -0.37
CA VAL A 14 12.43 36.79 -1.31
C VAL A 14 12.26 36.19 -2.70
N THR A 15 11.03 36.16 -3.21
CA THR A 15 10.69 35.56 -4.52
C THR A 15 10.84 36.59 -5.66
N ARG A 16 10.58 37.86 -5.37
CA ARG A 16 10.68 39.00 -6.30
C ARG A 16 11.46 40.14 -5.63
N GLY A 17 12.71 40.35 -6.03
CA GLY A 17 13.60 41.33 -5.37
C GLY A 17 14.24 42.29 -6.38
N ASN A 18 14.26 43.59 -6.07
CA ASN A 18 14.84 44.64 -6.90
C ASN A 18 16.14 45.16 -6.25
N ALA A 19 17.30 44.83 -6.83
CA ALA A 19 18.63 44.99 -6.22
C ALA A 19 19.05 46.45 -5.90
N ARG A 20 18.27 47.45 -6.31
CA ARG A 20 18.61 48.88 -6.15
C ARG A 20 18.05 49.53 -4.87
N LYS A 21 17.01 48.98 -4.23
CA LYS A 21 16.36 49.56 -3.03
C LYS A 21 15.73 48.52 -2.08
N GLY A 22 16.20 47.27 -2.09
CA GLY A 22 15.61 46.24 -1.24
C GLY A 22 16.38 44.92 -1.30
N PHE A 23 15.76 43.87 -0.77
CA PHE A 23 16.35 42.54 -0.73
C PHE A 23 16.47 41.93 -2.13
N ALA A 24 17.59 41.25 -2.38
CA ALA A 24 17.79 40.53 -3.65
C ALA A 24 16.97 39.23 -3.69
N ARG A 25 16.60 38.81 -4.91
CA ARG A 25 15.87 37.57 -5.15
C ARG A 25 16.67 36.35 -4.63
N GLY A 26 16.01 35.48 -3.87
CA GLY A 26 16.62 34.28 -3.26
C GLY A 26 17.31 34.52 -1.91
N CYS A 27 17.27 35.74 -1.37
CA CYS A 27 17.73 36.03 -0.02
C CYS A 27 16.75 35.49 1.03
N ILE A 28 17.29 34.94 2.13
CA ILE A 28 16.51 34.39 3.25
C ILE A 28 16.60 35.37 4.41
N GLY A 29 15.47 35.66 5.05
CA GLY A 29 15.40 36.56 6.20
C GLY A 29 14.52 36.02 7.33
N ARG A 30 14.68 36.63 8.51
CA ARG A 30 13.81 36.45 9.69
C ARG A 30 12.95 37.68 9.86
N VAL A 31 11.66 37.51 10.12
CA VAL A 31 10.72 38.62 10.37
C VAL A 31 10.97 39.20 11.76
N GLU A 32 11.23 40.51 11.85
CA GLU A 32 11.36 41.23 13.12
C GLU A 32 10.07 41.98 13.47
N ALA A 33 9.42 42.60 12.48
CA ALA A 33 8.14 43.29 12.66
C ALA A 33 7.30 43.30 11.38
N GLU A 34 5.98 43.20 11.53
CA GLU A 34 5.00 43.37 10.44
C GLU A 34 4.44 44.79 10.52
N MET A 35 4.52 45.56 9.43
CA MET A 35 4.01 46.93 9.35
C MET A 35 2.56 46.95 8.83
N GLN A 36 1.75 47.92 9.27
CA GLN A 36 0.32 48.03 8.93
C GLN A 36 0.02 48.20 7.41
N LYS A 37 1.04 48.44 6.57
CA LYS A 37 0.92 48.62 5.12
C LYS A 37 1.25 47.38 4.29
N GLY A 38 1.34 46.19 4.91
CA GLY A 38 1.64 44.94 4.18
C GLY A 38 3.13 44.76 3.83
N GLU A 39 4.00 45.42 4.59
CA GLU A 39 5.46 45.32 4.48
C GLU A 39 6.04 44.63 5.72
N LEU A 40 7.03 43.76 5.51
CA LEU A 40 7.80 43.06 6.52
C LEU A 40 9.15 43.75 6.70
N MET A 41 9.49 44.03 7.95
CA MET A 41 10.86 44.32 8.35
C MET A 41 11.54 43.01 8.69
N GLY A 42 12.64 42.71 7.99
CA GLY A 42 13.36 41.45 8.18
C GLY A 42 14.87 41.60 8.20
N LEU A 43 15.50 40.67 8.89
CA LEU A 43 16.94 40.56 9.05
C LEU A 43 17.48 39.51 8.06
N LEU A 44 18.38 39.89 7.14
CA LEU A 44 18.86 39.01 6.08
C LEU A 44 20.08 38.17 6.44
N TYR A 45 20.04 36.89 6.07
CA TYR A 45 21.17 35.96 6.13
C TYR A 45 21.85 35.84 4.75
N GLY A 46 23.12 36.20 4.67
CA GLY A 46 23.89 36.20 3.42
C GLY A 46 24.44 34.82 3.04
N GLY A 47 24.25 34.41 1.78
CA GLY A 47 24.81 33.17 1.21
C GLY A 47 26.27 33.33 0.80
N GLY A 48 27.18 32.83 1.62
CA GLY A 48 28.62 32.74 1.35
C GLY A 48 29.32 31.99 2.47
N SER A 49 30.55 31.53 2.24
CA SER A 49 31.32 30.62 3.11
C SER A 49 31.57 31.13 4.54
N SER A 50 31.23 32.39 4.83
CA SER A 50 31.12 32.99 6.17
C SER A 50 29.64 33.07 6.59
N GLY A 51 29.04 31.89 6.78
CA GLY A 51 27.60 31.69 6.97
C GLY A 51 27.04 32.18 8.31
N GLY A 52 25.74 32.46 8.30
CA GLY A 52 24.90 32.57 9.50
C GLY A 52 24.73 33.97 10.09
N ASN A 53 25.60 34.93 9.79
CA ASN A 53 25.49 36.27 10.37
C ASN A 53 24.49 37.16 9.61
N PRO A 54 23.61 37.90 10.33
CA PRO A 54 22.70 38.86 9.73
C PRO A 54 23.47 40.05 9.16
N LYS A 55 23.32 40.33 7.86
CA LYS A 55 24.13 41.35 7.17
C LYS A 55 23.48 42.73 7.07
N SER A 56 22.15 42.81 7.05
CA SER A 56 21.41 44.07 6.95
C SER A 56 19.91 43.87 7.22
N GLY A 57 19.30 44.77 7.99
CA GLY A 57 17.85 44.90 8.06
C GLY A 57 17.30 45.67 6.87
N GLY A 58 16.12 45.30 6.38
CA GLY A 58 15.46 46.02 5.29
C GLY A 58 13.96 45.73 5.22
N MET A 59 13.28 46.37 4.29
CA MET A 59 11.83 46.23 4.09
C MET A 59 11.55 45.43 2.82
N VAL A 60 10.56 44.55 2.89
CA VAL A 60 10.03 43.79 1.74
C VAL A 60 8.53 43.65 1.86
N LYS A 61 7.82 43.71 0.74
CA LYS A 61 6.39 43.48 0.75
C LYS A 61 6.08 42.01 1.00
N ILE A 62 5.02 41.72 1.75
CA ILE A 62 4.60 40.33 2.04
C ILE A 62 4.36 39.55 0.74
N GLU A 63 3.78 40.20 -0.28
CA GLU A 63 3.50 39.61 -1.61
C GLU A 63 4.73 39.13 -2.37
N ASP A 64 5.91 39.67 -2.06
CA ASP A 64 7.18 39.35 -2.71
C ASP A 64 8.01 38.33 -1.89
N THR A 65 7.40 37.71 -0.89
CA THR A 65 8.04 36.74 0.00
C THR A 65 7.30 35.40 0.04
N TYR A 66 8.04 34.32 0.32
CA TYR A 66 7.49 33.00 0.60
C TYR A 66 7.89 32.58 2.03
N PRO A 67 6.94 32.18 2.89
CA PRO A 67 7.21 31.79 4.28
C PRO A 67 7.97 30.47 4.34
N LEU A 68 8.94 30.36 5.24
CA LEU A 68 9.76 29.17 5.47
C LEU A 68 9.72 28.75 6.94
N THR A 69 9.82 27.44 7.19
CA THR A 69 10.15 26.93 8.52
C THR A 69 11.63 27.16 8.83
N CYS A 70 12.01 27.09 10.10
CA CYS A 70 13.40 27.18 10.53
C CYS A 70 14.28 26.15 9.79
N HIS A 71 13.86 24.87 9.75
CA HIS A 71 14.57 23.79 9.07
C HIS A 71 14.75 24.04 7.56
N GLN A 72 13.70 24.51 6.88
CA GLN A 72 13.77 24.85 5.46
C GLN A 72 14.75 26.01 5.20
N ALA A 73 14.73 27.03 6.06
CA ALA A 73 15.67 28.15 5.96
C ALA A 73 17.12 27.67 6.15
N GLN A 74 17.39 26.77 7.11
CA GLN A 74 18.71 26.21 7.37
C GLN A 74 19.27 25.40 6.19
N LEU A 75 18.44 24.57 5.55
CA LEU A 75 18.81 23.80 4.35
C LEU A 75 19.09 24.70 3.15
N LEU A 76 18.22 25.69 2.91
CA LEU A 76 18.38 26.62 1.78
C LEU A 76 19.56 27.59 1.96
N LEU A 77 19.98 27.88 3.19
CA LEU A 77 21.15 28.74 3.43
C LEU A 77 22.46 28.12 2.91
N PHE A 78 22.59 26.80 2.95
CA PHE A 78 23.77 26.12 2.42
C PHE A 78 23.84 26.10 0.88
N VAL A 79 22.72 26.38 0.20
CA VAL A 79 22.65 26.44 -1.27
C VAL A 79 23.24 27.74 -1.79
N SER A 80 24.21 27.62 -2.72
CA SER A 80 24.87 28.71 -3.43
C SER A 80 24.93 28.43 -4.94
N PRO A 81 24.68 29.42 -5.82
CA PRO A 81 24.29 30.81 -5.56
C PRO A 81 22.82 30.95 -5.11
N SER A 82 22.44 32.12 -4.58
CA SER A 82 21.08 32.38 -4.05
C SER A 82 19.95 32.21 -5.07
N SER A 83 20.25 32.31 -6.38
CA SER A 83 19.28 32.07 -7.45
C SER A 83 18.74 30.63 -7.45
N LYS A 84 19.59 29.64 -7.10
CA LYS A 84 19.20 28.22 -7.07
C LYS A 84 18.24 27.86 -5.93
N ARG A 85 18.17 28.69 -4.90
CA ARG A 85 17.27 28.45 -3.75
C ARG A 85 15.80 28.48 -4.15
N LEU A 86 15.45 29.35 -5.10
CA LEU A 86 14.09 29.43 -5.62
C LEU A 86 13.78 28.30 -6.61
N GLU A 87 14.77 27.79 -7.34
CA GLU A 87 14.60 26.64 -8.24
C GLU A 87 14.17 25.38 -7.45
N LEU A 88 14.72 25.17 -6.25
CA LEU A 88 14.28 24.09 -5.35
C LEU A 88 12.81 24.24 -4.94
N LEU A 89 12.36 25.46 -4.67
CA LEU A 89 10.97 25.73 -4.30
C LEU A 89 10.00 25.62 -5.50
N CYS A 90 10.49 25.67 -6.75
CA CYS A 90 9.69 25.39 -7.94
C CYS A 90 9.33 23.89 -8.06
N ASN A 91 10.07 22.99 -7.42
CA ASN A 91 9.73 21.58 -7.28
C ASN A 91 9.36 21.25 -5.82
N PRO A 92 8.13 21.55 -5.40
CA PRO A 92 7.73 21.41 -4.00
C PRO A 92 7.81 19.95 -3.52
N GLN A 93 7.61 18.97 -4.41
CA GLN A 93 7.66 17.55 -4.06
C GLN A 93 9.07 17.10 -3.69
N LEU A 94 10.07 17.44 -4.52
CA LEU A 94 11.47 17.11 -4.25
C LEU A 94 11.97 17.81 -3.00
N PHE A 95 11.66 19.09 -2.83
CA PHE A 95 12.12 19.85 -1.66
C PHE A 95 11.49 19.35 -0.35
N LEU A 96 10.21 18.96 -0.37
CA LEU A 96 9.57 18.32 0.79
C LEU A 96 10.21 16.96 1.11
N ALA A 97 10.53 16.15 0.09
CA ALA A 97 11.23 14.88 0.28
C ALA A 97 12.62 15.08 0.90
N ILE A 98 13.38 16.10 0.45
CA ILE A 98 14.69 16.44 1.03
C ILE A 98 14.56 16.90 2.49
N CYS A 99 13.49 17.60 2.85
CA CYS A 99 13.27 18.05 4.22
C CYS A 99 13.06 16.92 5.22
N VAL A 100 12.60 15.74 4.77
CA VAL A 100 12.30 14.57 5.61
C VAL A 100 13.33 13.45 5.49
N LEU A 101 14.45 13.67 4.78
CA LEU A 101 15.53 12.69 4.66
C LEU A 101 16.07 12.27 6.04
N SER A 102 16.19 10.96 6.19
CA SER A 102 16.70 10.26 7.36
C SER A 102 18.01 9.54 7.05
N GLN A 103 18.63 8.97 8.08
CA GLN A 103 19.84 8.18 7.92
C GLN A 103 19.55 6.91 7.08
N ASP A 104 20.46 6.58 6.19
CA ASP A 104 20.45 5.47 5.23
C ASP A 104 19.43 5.60 4.09
N ASP A 105 18.83 6.78 3.91
CA ASP A 105 18.01 7.06 2.71
C ASP A 105 18.87 7.16 1.45
N LEU A 106 18.39 6.53 0.37
CA LEU A 106 19.06 6.55 -0.93
C LEU A 106 18.72 7.85 -1.68
N VAL A 107 19.76 8.58 -2.05
CA VAL A 107 19.65 9.83 -2.80
C VAL A 107 20.53 9.79 -4.03
N VAL A 108 20.10 10.46 -5.09
CA VAL A 108 20.94 10.71 -6.26
C VAL A 108 21.46 12.13 -6.15
N VAL A 109 22.78 12.27 -5.98
CA VAL A 109 23.45 13.56 -5.86
C VAL A 109 24.18 13.91 -7.16
N LYS A 110 24.17 15.20 -7.49
CA LYS A 110 24.96 15.77 -8.58
C LYS A 110 26.38 15.98 -8.09
N HIS A 111 27.28 15.08 -8.47
CA HIS A 111 28.69 15.16 -8.07
C HIS A 111 29.60 15.16 -9.30
N LYS A 112 30.55 16.11 -9.33
CA LYS A 112 31.46 16.37 -10.46
C LYS A 112 30.70 16.67 -11.78
N LYS A 113 30.57 15.69 -12.67
CA LYS A 113 29.93 15.82 -14.00
C LYS A 113 28.82 14.79 -14.26
N GLY A 114 28.32 14.13 -13.21
CA GLY A 114 27.29 13.11 -13.33
C GLY A 114 26.35 13.05 -12.13
N HIS A 115 25.35 12.19 -12.23
CA HIS A 115 24.45 11.84 -11.14
C HIS A 115 24.95 10.54 -10.52
N GLN A 116 25.22 10.55 -9.22
CA GLN A 116 25.73 9.39 -8.49
C GLN A 116 24.76 9.01 -7.38
N PRO A 117 24.37 7.73 -7.25
CA PRO A 117 23.59 7.26 -6.12
C PRO A 117 24.46 7.18 -4.86
N GLY A 118 23.91 7.59 -3.74
CA GLY A 118 24.57 7.51 -2.44
C GLY A 118 23.57 7.47 -1.28
N LEU A 119 24.01 6.93 -0.15
CA LEU A 119 23.22 6.82 1.07
C LEU A 119 23.52 8.01 1.98
N VAL A 120 22.47 8.64 2.50
CA VAL A 120 22.60 9.73 3.49
C VAL A 120 23.08 9.12 4.80
N ARG A 121 24.27 9.47 5.28
CA ARG A 121 24.78 8.99 6.57
C ARG A 121 24.43 9.92 7.71
N ASN A 122 24.56 11.22 7.52
CA ASN A 122 24.29 12.21 8.57
C ASN A 122 23.78 13.54 8.01
N LEU A 123 23.02 14.26 8.84
CA LEU A 123 22.70 15.67 8.64
C LEU A 123 23.65 16.53 9.49
N MET A 124 24.45 17.37 8.84
CA MET A 124 25.54 18.13 9.44
C MET A 124 25.19 19.60 9.61
N LEU A 125 25.43 20.14 10.81
CA LEU A 125 25.39 21.59 11.07
C LEU A 125 26.71 22.24 10.64
N ILE A 126 26.60 23.27 9.80
CA ILE A 126 27.73 23.97 9.19
C ILE A 126 27.69 25.44 9.61
N GLY A 127 28.71 25.88 10.33
CA GLY A 127 28.86 27.25 10.83
C GLY A 127 29.19 27.31 12.32
N LYS A 128 29.70 28.45 12.78
CA LYS A 128 29.88 28.74 14.21
C LYS A 128 28.72 29.61 14.67
N LYS A 129 28.06 29.21 15.78
CA LYS A 129 27.04 30.04 16.42
C LYS A 129 27.76 31.06 17.30
N GLU A 130 27.96 32.27 16.78
CA GLU A 130 28.67 33.32 17.51
C GLU A 130 27.69 34.20 18.30
N ASN A 131 26.48 34.42 17.78
CA ASN A 131 25.44 35.25 18.41
C ASN A 131 24.10 34.52 18.63
N GLN A 132 23.25 35.05 19.53
CA GLN A 132 21.91 34.52 19.86
C GLN A 132 20.89 34.56 18.70
N GLY A 133 21.26 35.11 17.53
CA GLY A 133 20.41 35.25 16.35
C GLY A 133 20.89 34.49 15.10
N ASP A 134 21.99 33.73 15.18
CA ASP A 134 22.59 33.10 14.00
C ASP A 134 21.87 31.81 13.61
N LEU A 135 21.55 31.70 12.31
CA LEU A 135 20.98 30.49 11.74
C LEU A 135 22.11 29.60 11.18
N LEU A 136 22.30 28.42 11.78
CA LEU A 136 23.28 27.44 11.31
C LEU A 136 22.82 26.78 10.00
N MET A 137 23.73 26.54 9.08
CA MET A 137 23.42 25.88 7.80
C MET A 137 23.33 24.36 7.99
N LEU A 138 22.50 23.70 7.19
CA LEU A 138 22.39 22.23 7.17
C LEU A 138 22.86 21.65 5.84
N GLY A 139 23.64 20.57 5.89
CA GLY A 139 24.07 19.80 4.73
C GLY A 139 24.08 18.30 4.99
N PHE A 140 24.11 17.49 3.93
CA PHE A 140 24.01 16.04 4.01
C PHE A 140 25.36 15.39 3.75
N GLU A 141 25.80 14.51 4.66
CA GLU A 141 26.96 13.65 4.47
C GLU A 141 26.49 12.39 3.71
N VAL A 142 27.03 12.14 2.52
CA VAL A 142 26.54 11.07 1.63
C VAL A 142 27.68 10.10 1.28
N GLU A 143 27.41 8.81 1.41
CA GLU A 143 28.32 7.73 1.00
C GLU A 143 27.89 7.17 -0.36
N PHE A 144 28.81 7.12 -1.33
CA PHE A 144 28.50 6.63 -2.67
C PHE A 144 28.36 5.10 -2.71
N VAL A 145 27.40 4.61 -3.49
CA VAL A 145 27.24 3.18 -3.76
C VAL A 145 28.19 2.79 -4.89
N ASP A 146 29.36 2.22 -4.57
CA ASP A 146 30.33 1.78 -5.58
C ASP A 146 29.84 0.52 -6.32
N SER A 147 29.75 0.58 -7.66
CA SER A 147 29.31 -0.54 -8.51
C SER A 147 30.37 -1.65 -8.70
N ASN A 148 31.59 -1.48 -8.19
CA ASN A 148 32.70 -2.43 -8.35
C ASN A 148 33.48 -2.59 -7.03
N GLN A 149 33.11 -3.55 -6.18
CA GLN A 149 33.97 -3.95 -5.06
C GLN A 149 34.97 -5.02 -5.50
N THR A 150 36.15 -4.57 -5.95
CA THR A 150 37.40 -5.28 -5.66
C THR A 150 37.92 -4.73 -4.33
N MET A 151 38.03 -5.60 -3.33
CA MET A 151 38.47 -5.28 -1.97
C MET A 151 39.87 -4.63 -1.98
N SER A 152 39.97 -3.36 -1.57
CA SER A 152 41.23 -2.74 -1.18
C SER A 152 41.07 -2.01 0.15
N SER A 153 41.73 -2.55 1.17
CA SER A 153 41.82 -2.01 2.52
C SER A 153 42.70 -0.76 2.55
N LYS A 154 42.10 0.42 2.35
CA LYS A 154 42.71 1.71 2.72
C LYS A 154 41.76 2.49 3.62
N LYS A 155 42.33 3.16 4.63
CA LYS A 155 41.64 3.94 5.68
C LYS A 155 40.52 4.84 5.10
N PRO A 156 39.37 5.00 5.79
CA PRO A 156 38.25 5.77 5.26
C PRO A 156 38.61 7.26 5.12
N ALA A 157 38.46 7.79 3.91
CA ALA A 157 38.47 9.23 3.66
C ALA A 157 37.21 9.88 4.25
N PRO A 158 37.22 11.17 4.62
CA PRO A 158 36.01 11.86 5.08
C PRO A 158 34.95 11.86 3.98
N LEU A 159 33.70 11.55 4.34
CA LEU A 159 32.60 11.49 3.39
C LEU A 159 32.29 12.88 2.82
N PRO A 160 31.91 12.98 1.54
CA PRO A 160 31.56 14.25 0.90
C PRO A 160 30.26 14.85 1.47
N LEU A 161 30.25 16.18 1.59
CA LEU A 161 29.14 16.96 2.13
C LEU A 161 28.40 17.68 1.00
N PHE A 162 27.08 17.54 0.93
CA PHE A 162 26.21 18.05 -0.13
C PHE A 162 25.15 19.02 0.41
N CYS A 163 24.78 20.02 -0.40
CA CYS A 163 23.64 20.88 -0.09
C CYS A 163 22.33 20.32 -0.66
N ALA A 164 21.19 20.85 -0.19
CA ALA A 164 19.88 20.43 -0.69
C ALA A 164 19.73 20.58 -2.23
N ALA A 165 20.46 21.50 -2.86
CA ALA A 165 20.42 21.69 -4.32
C ALA A 165 21.23 20.65 -5.11
N ASP A 166 22.11 19.91 -4.43
CA ASP A 166 22.89 18.85 -5.06
C ASP A 166 22.11 17.54 -5.12
N ILE A 167 21.05 17.37 -4.31
CA ILE A 167 20.16 16.21 -4.33
C ILE A 167 19.15 16.39 -5.46
N VAL A 168 19.28 15.56 -6.50
CA VAL A 168 18.44 15.60 -7.71
C VAL A 168 17.22 14.69 -7.54
N GLN A 169 17.36 13.60 -6.79
CA GLN A 169 16.30 12.64 -6.54
C GLN A 169 16.45 12.04 -5.15
N VAL A 170 15.32 11.86 -4.47
CA VAL A 170 15.22 11.05 -3.25
C VAL A 170 14.53 9.76 -3.66
N VAL A 171 15.18 8.62 -3.43
CA VAL A 171 14.60 7.30 -3.63
C VAL A 171 14.00 6.89 -2.29
N PRO A 172 12.67 6.72 -2.20
CA PRO A 172 12.05 6.27 -0.97
C PRO A 172 12.64 4.93 -0.52
N ALA A 173 12.83 4.76 0.79
CA ALA A 173 13.43 3.57 1.39
C ALA A 173 12.73 2.23 1.06
N TYR A 174 11.56 2.24 0.40
CA TYR A 174 10.85 1.05 -0.05
C TYR A 174 11.36 0.47 -1.39
N SER A 175 12.48 0.96 -1.97
CA SER A 175 12.91 0.58 -3.33
C SER A 175 14.28 -0.11 -3.45
N VAL A 176 14.89 -0.66 -2.38
CA VAL A 176 16.15 -1.44 -2.52
C VAL A 176 16.11 -2.72 -1.70
N GLY A 177 16.00 -3.86 -2.38
CA GLY A 177 16.22 -5.19 -1.83
C GLY A 177 17.68 -5.65 -1.93
N LEU A 178 18.20 -6.15 -0.81
CA LEU A 178 19.31 -7.11 -0.60
C LEU A 178 20.77 -6.77 -0.98
N GLY A 179 21.63 -6.70 0.06
CA GLY A 179 23.09 -6.90 0.06
C GLY A 179 23.67 -6.90 1.50
N PRO A 180 24.72 -7.66 1.84
CA PRO A 180 24.81 -8.43 3.09
C PRO A 180 25.21 -7.66 4.37
N ARG A 181 24.61 -8.10 5.48
CA ARG A 181 24.80 -7.69 6.88
C ARG A 181 26.26 -7.88 7.33
N TRP A 182 26.99 -6.79 7.56
CA TRP A 182 28.34 -6.82 8.15
C TRP A 182 28.28 -6.87 9.67
N LYS A 183 29.12 -7.74 10.24
CA LYS A 183 29.33 -7.93 11.68
C LYS A 183 29.96 -6.68 12.31
N ASP A 184 29.39 -6.25 13.43
CA ASP A 184 30.02 -5.30 14.34
C ASP A 184 31.38 -5.82 14.83
N SER A 185 32.39 -4.96 14.80
CA SER A 185 33.66 -5.15 15.50
C SER A 185 33.99 -3.88 16.27
N HIS A 186 34.33 -4.08 17.54
CA HIS A 186 34.50 -3.06 18.55
C HIS A 186 35.77 -2.19 18.39
N SER A 187 35.60 -0.92 18.79
CA SER A 187 36.46 -0.15 19.71
C SER A 187 37.64 0.72 19.22
N GLU A 188 37.75 1.84 19.96
CA GLU A 188 38.89 2.72 20.27
C GLU A 188 39.22 3.94 19.39
N GLY A 189 39.44 5.07 20.08
CA GLY A 189 39.51 6.42 19.54
C GLY A 189 40.90 7.02 19.41
N LEU A 190 40.97 8.23 18.84
CA LEU A 190 41.62 9.46 19.38
C LEU A 190 41.72 10.57 18.30
N ASN A 191 41.30 11.78 18.71
CA ASN A 191 41.75 13.14 18.35
C ASN A 191 41.53 13.82 16.96
N ARG A 192 40.50 14.70 16.99
CA ARG A 192 40.45 16.16 16.65
C ARG A 192 40.63 16.65 15.19
N LYS A 193 39.51 17.09 14.60
CA LYS A 193 39.18 18.51 14.27
C LYS A 193 37.67 18.73 14.53
N ALA A 194 37.29 19.86 15.13
CA ALA A 194 35.96 20.08 15.70
C ALA A 194 34.86 20.27 14.63
N VAL A 195 34.05 19.24 14.44
CA VAL A 195 32.74 19.25 13.78
C VAL A 195 31.81 18.48 14.74
N SER A 196 30.77 19.14 15.26
CA SER A 196 29.88 18.53 16.25
C SER A 196 28.87 17.61 15.56
N ARG A 197 29.00 16.29 15.79
CA ARG A 197 28.00 15.28 15.44
C ARG A 197 26.80 15.39 16.38
N ILE A 198 25.59 15.34 15.84
CA ILE A 198 24.35 15.31 16.63
C ILE A 198 23.85 13.87 16.62
N ASN A 199 23.95 13.18 17.76
CA ASN A 199 23.11 12.02 18.01
C ASN A 199 21.82 12.56 18.61
N SER A 200 20.76 12.74 17.80
CA SER A 200 19.32 12.83 18.18
C SER A 200 18.54 13.56 17.07
N MET A 201 17.60 12.89 16.41
CA MET A 201 16.45 13.56 15.80
C MET A 201 15.32 13.67 16.84
N PRO A 202 14.57 14.79 16.91
CA PRO A 202 13.49 14.93 17.88
C PRO A 202 12.27 14.11 17.46
N ASN A 203 11.81 13.25 18.37
CA ASN A 203 10.54 12.53 18.29
C ASN A 203 9.46 13.36 19.03
N MET A 204 8.37 13.70 18.35
CA MET A 204 7.12 14.18 18.95
C MET A 204 5.98 13.35 18.34
N GLY A 205 5.18 12.58 19.07
CA GLY A 205 5.21 12.21 20.47
C GLY A 205 4.03 11.27 20.78
N SER A 206 4.26 10.27 21.63
CA SER A 206 3.22 9.59 22.37
C SER A 206 3.70 9.48 23.82
N ARG A 207 2.96 10.12 24.73
CA ARG A 207 3.25 10.16 26.18
C ARG A 207 3.02 8.76 26.77
N GLY A 208 4.12 8.09 27.11
CA GLY A 208 4.12 6.95 28.03
C GLY A 208 3.80 7.41 29.45
N ARG A 209 2.98 6.62 30.15
CA ARG A 209 2.85 6.67 31.62
C ARG A 209 3.87 5.69 32.18
N GLN A 210 4.91 6.23 32.83
CA GLN A 210 6.00 5.46 33.44
C GLN A 210 5.50 4.58 34.59
N VAL A 211 5.88 3.32 34.54
CA VAL A 211 5.97 2.41 35.68
C VAL A 211 7.18 2.84 36.52
N ARG A 212 6.99 2.93 37.84
CA ARG A 212 8.07 3.00 38.83
C ARG A 212 8.04 1.72 39.64
N ASP A 213 9.20 1.08 39.72
CA ASP A 213 9.49 -0.06 40.58
C ASP A 213 9.30 0.25 42.07
N ILE A 214 8.67 -0.68 42.79
CA ILE A 214 8.89 -0.93 44.22
C ILE A 214 8.86 -2.46 44.43
N ASN A 215 9.99 -3.03 44.84
CA ASN A 215 10.08 -4.37 45.41
C ASN A 215 9.65 -4.33 46.89
N HIS A 216 8.72 -5.19 47.33
CA HIS A 216 8.96 -6.27 48.32
C HIS A 216 7.68 -6.98 48.83
N LEU A 217 7.84 -8.31 48.94
CA LEU A 217 7.32 -9.25 49.95
C LEU A 217 6.00 -10.01 49.71
N ASP A 218 6.15 -11.33 49.69
CA ASP A 218 5.15 -12.41 49.76
C ASP A 218 4.15 -12.28 50.91
N GLN A 219 2.89 -12.67 50.67
CA GLN A 219 2.19 -13.66 51.50
C GLN A 219 0.85 -14.12 50.89
N SER A 220 0.63 -15.42 51.00
CA SER A 220 -0.53 -16.23 50.59
C SER A 220 -1.82 -15.92 51.37
N VAL A 221 -2.96 -15.77 50.68
CA VAL A 221 -4.32 -16.09 51.21
C VAL A 221 -5.24 -16.52 50.06
N THR A 222 -6.01 -17.58 50.30
CA THR A 222 -7.05 -18.24 49.47
C THR A 222 -8.24 -17.35 49.07
N PRO A 223 -8.94 -17.62 47.95
CA PRO A 223 -10.13 -16.88 47.56
C PRO A 223 -11.41 -17.44 48.23
N THR A 224 -12.29 -16.55 48.67
CA THR A 224 -13.68 -16.85 49.04
C THR A 224 -14.58 -15.96 48.19
N GLU A 225 -15.59 -16.57 47.56
CA GLU A 225 -16.54 -15.98 46.62
C GLU A 225 -17.48 -14.93 47.27
N SER A 226 -17.88 -13.88 46.53
CA SER A 226 -19.28 -13.39 46.46
C SER A 226 -19.50 -12.11 45.62
N LEU A 227 -20.52 -12.20 44.74
CA LEU A 227 -21.52 -11.20 44.27
C LEU A 227 -21.11 -9.95 43.44
N SER A 228 -21.70 -9.87 42.24
CA SER A 228 -21.62 -8.81 41.22
C SER A 228 -22.47 -7.58 41.56
N HIS A 229 -21.82 -6.41 41.64
CA HIS A 229 -22.48 -5.10 41.56
C HIS A 229 -21.99 -4.38 40.31
N HIS A 230 -22.90 -4.00 39.42
CA HIS A 230 -22.60 -3.06 38.33
C HIS A 230 -22.53 -1.65 38.91
N THR A 231 -21.36 -1.02 38.87
CA THR A 231 -21.13 0.34 39.38
C THR A 231 -21.41 1.35 38.26
N PHE A 232 -22.44 2.20 38.42
CA PHE A 232 -22.66 3.36 37.56
C PHE A 232 -21.83 4.55 38.07
N ASP A 233 -21.36 5.41 37.16
CA ASP A 233 -20.60 6.63 37.47
C ASP A 233 -21.25 7.89 36.87
N VAL A 234 -20.93 9.08 37.40
CA VAL A 234 -21.33 10.35 36.78
C VAL A 234 -20.69 10.44 35.39
N GLY A 235 -21.51 10.61 34.36
CA GLY A 235 -21.13 10.56 32.95
C GLY A 235 -21.55 9.27 32.23
N SER A 236 -22.06 8.26 32.93
CA SER A 236 -22.60 7.05 32.30
C SER A 236 -23.85 7.34 31.46
N LEU A 237 -23.91 6.74 30.26
CA LEU A 237 -25.10 6.72 29.41
C LEU A 237 -26.07 5.67 29.92
N VAL A 238 -27.29 6.10 30.20
CA VAL A 238 -28.30 5.23 30.80
C VAL A 238 -29.63 5.35 30.06
N GLU A 239 -30.32 4.22 30.00
CA GLU A 239 -31.73 4.18 29.66
C GLU A 239 -32.54 3.92 30.94
N VAL A 240 -33.72 4.53 30.99
CA VAL A 240 -34.64 4.40 32.12
C VAL A 240 -36.01 4.05 31.57
N MET A 241 -36.55 2.92 32.00
CA MET A 241 -37.90 2.51 31.63
C MET A 241 -38.92 3.15 32.59
N SER A 242 -39.81 3.98 32.05
CA SER A 242 -40.96 4.50 32.80
C SER A 242 -41.95 3.39 33.13
N ASN A 243 -42.73 3.56 34.21
CA ASN A 243 -43.79 2.63 34.60
C ASN A 243 -44.90 2.47 33.53
N THR A 244 -44.94 3.36 32.53
CA THR A 244 -45.85 3.31 31.38
C THR A 244 -45.27 2.57 30.16
N GLY A 245 -44.09 1.94 30.30
CA GLY A 245 -43.43 1.18 29.23
C GLY A 245 -42.66 2.01 28.21
N ILE A 246 -42.48 3.31 28.46
CA ILE A 246 -41.70 4.21 27.59
C ILE A 246 -40.27 4.28 28.13
N THR A 247 -39.29 3.93 27.30
CA THR A 247 -37.86 4.04 27.62
C THR A 247 -37.34 5.43 27.28
N VAL A 248 -36.63 6.06 28.22
CA VAL A 248 -35.99 7.36 28.01
C VAL A 248 -34.48 7.27 28.19
N TYR A 249 -33.74 8.05 27.40
CA TYR A 249 -32.29 8.00 27.32
C TYR A 249 -31.65 9.30 27.81
N GLY A 250 -30.51 9.19 28.49
CA GLY A 250 -29.75 10.34 28.93
C GLY A 250 -28.44 9.99 29.62
N VAL A 251 -27.78 11.02 30.14
CA VAL A 251 -26.47 10.93 30.81
C VAL A 251 -26.63 11.21 32.29
N ILE A 252 -26.04 10.38 33.16
CA ILE A 252 -25.98 10.66 34.59
C ILE A 252 -25.11 11.92 34.82
N GLN A 253 -25.70 13.01 35.28
CA GLN A 253 -25.01 14.26 35.64
C GLN A 253 -24.78 14.40 37.15
N TRP A 254 -25.51 13.62 37.95
CA TRP A 254 -25.39 13.65 39.40
C TRP A 254 -25.71 12.28 40.00
N MET A 255 -24.99 11.88 41.04
CA MET A 255 -25.33 10.71 41.86
C MET A 255 -25.23 11.06 43.34
N GLY A 256 -26.17 10.60 44.13
CA GLY A 256 -26.13 10.79 45.58
C GLY A 256 -27.46 10.51 46.24
N VAL A 257 -27.51 10.76 47.54
CA VAL A 257 -28.69 10.54 48.37
C VAL A 257 -29.53 11.82 48.42
N LEU A 258 -30.76 11.77 47.91
CA LEU A 258 -31.73 12.86 48.08
C LEU A 258 -32.26 12.87 49.52
N SER A 259 -32.41 14.05 50.11
CA SER A 259 -32.57 14.30 51.56
C SER A 259 -33.73 13.58 52.27
N GLU A 260 -34.59 12.87 51.54
CA GLU A 260 -35.77 12.17 52.09
C GLU A 260 -35.71 10.64 51.97
N ASN A 261 -34.65 10.02 51.42
CA ASN A 261 -34.58 8.55 51.27
C ASN A 261 -33.16 8.00 51.46
N LYS A 262 -33.00 6.78 52.01
CA LYS A 262 -31.69 6.10 52.24
C LYS A 262 -31.07 5.41 51.01
N ASN A 263 -31.65 5.60 49.82
CA ASN A 263 -31.19 4.94 48.59
C ASN A 263 -30.41 5.92 47.71
N ASP A 264 -29.51 5.41 46.89
CA ASP A 264 -28.76 6.22 45.91
C ASP A 264 -29.65 6.59 44.71
N TRP A 265 -29.66 7.87 44.36
CA TRP A 265 -30.36 8.43 43.22
C TRP A 265 -29.39 8.91 42.15
N ALA A 266 -29.82 8.83 40.89
CA ALA A 266 -29.16 9.45 39.76
C ALA A 266 -30.00 10.63 39.24
N GLY A 267 -29.35 11.76 39.02
CA GLY A 267 -29.84 12.87 38.23
C GLY A 267 -29.34 12.72 36.80
N ILE A 268 -30.27 12.55 35.85
CA ILE A 268 -30.02 12.23 34.45
C ILE A 268 -30.43 13.43 33.59
N GLU A 269 -29.53 13.88 32.72
CA GLU A 269 -29.83 14.82 31.65
C GLU A 269 -30.28 14.04 30.41
N LEU A 270 -31.54 14.22 30.03
CA LEU A 270 -32.17 13.55 28.90
C LEU A 270 -31.75 14.18 27.58
N ASP A 271 -31.62 13.34 26.55
CA ASP A 271 -31.27 13.75 25.18
C ASP A 271 -32.33 14.71 24.58
N TYR A 272 -33.59 14.57 25.03
CA TYR A 272 -34.76 15.30 24.53
C TYR A 272 -35.62 15.87 25.67
N GLU A 273 -36.44 16.85 25.32
CA GLU A 273 -37.35 17.51 26.25
C GLU A 273 -38.58 16.64 26.54
N VAL A 274 -38.91 16.47 27.82
CA VAL A 274 -40.07 15.70 28.29
C VAL A 274 -40.95 16.59 29.16
N ASN A 275 -42.25 16.59 28.88
CA ASN A 275 -43.24 17.34 29.67
C ASN A 275 -43.17 16.90 31.14
N ASN A 276 -43.05 17.87 32.06
CA ASN A 276 -42.92 17.69 33.52
C ASN A 276 -41.51 17.31 34.06
N CYS A 277 -40.45 17.41 33.25
CA CYS A 277 -39.06 17.30 33.72
C CYS A 277 -38.47 18.65 34.16
N SER A 278 -37.49 18.65 35.07
CA SER A 278 -36.90 19.89 35.62
C SER A 278 -35.67 20.37 34.82
N ASP A 279 -34.97 21.38 35.32
CA ASP A 279 -33.71 21.94 34.77
C ASP A 279 -32.46 21.54 35.59
N GLY A 280 -32.58 20.44 36.35
CA GLY A 280 -31.55 19.94 37.27
C GLY A 280 -31.83 20.26 38.75
N THR A 281 -33.04 20.75 39.03
CA THR A 281 -33.55 21.04 40.37
C THR A 281 -34.51 19.94 40.86
N TYR A 282 -34.42 19.60 42.15
CA TYR A 282 -35.31 18.64 42.83
C TYR A 282 -35.62 19.15 44.25
N GLY A 283 -36.89 19.24 44.62
CA GLY A 283 -37.31 19.69 45.95
C GLY A 283 -36.87 21.13 46.34
N GLY A 284 -36.62 22.00 45.36
CA GLY A 284 -36.13 23.38 45.58
C GLY A 284 -34.60 23.51 45.68
N GLN A 285 -33.84 22.41 45.67
CA GLN A 285 -32.38 22.39 45.66
C GLN A 285 -31.85 22.06 44.25
N ARG A 286 -30.74 22.68 43.84
CA ARG A 286 -30.08 22.43 42.55
C ARG A 286 -28.97 21.39 42.71
N TYR A 287 -29.00 20.34 41.89
CA TYR A 287 -28.02 19.25 41.90
C TYR A 287 -27.11 19.23 40.66
N PHE A 288 -27.66 19.57 39.49
CA PHE A 288 -26.91 19.82 38.26
C PHE A 288 -27.62 20.91 37.44
N THR A 289 -27.06 21.33 36.30
CA THR A 289 -27.66 22.38 35.45
C THR A 289 -27.81 21.87 34.03
N CYS A 290 -29.04 21.86 33.52
CA CYS A 290 -29.35 21.51 32.13
C CYS A 290 -30.43 22.45 31.54
N LYS A 291 -30.78 22.26 30.27
CA LYS A 291 -31.93 22.97 29.67
C LYS A 291 -33.24 22.52 30.34
N GLY A 292 -34.20 23.43 30.48
CA GLY A 292 -35.49 23.13 31.10
C GLY A 292 -36.20 21.97 30.40
N GLY A 293 -36.88 21.11 31.17
CA GLY A 293 -37.59 19.95 30.64
C GLY A 293 -36.69 18.74 30.33
N ARG A 294 -35.43 18.71 30.79
CA ARG A 294 -34.47 17.64 30.48
C ARG A 294 -33.83 16.97 31.69
N ALA A 295 -34.08 17.42 32.91
CA ALA A 295 -33.60 16.72 34.10
C ALA A 295 -34.62 15.71 34.60
N LEU A 296 -34.13 14.50 34.87
CA LEU A 296 -34.88 13.42 35.46
C LEU A 296 -34.12 12.87 36.67
N PHE A 297 -34.80 12.73 37.81
CA PHE A 297 -34.24 12.09 39.01
C PHE A 297 -34.90 10.74 39.21
N VAL A 298 -34.11 9.67 39.23
CA VAL A 298 -34.59 8.30 39.48
C VAL A 298 -33.64 7.54 40.41
N PRO A 299 -34.14 6.53 41.15
CA PRO A 299 -33.27 5.60 41.87
C PRO A 299 -32.30 4.91 40.91
N LEU A 300 -31.04 4.74 41.32
CA LEU A 300 -30.00 4.07 40.51
C LEU A 300 -30.40 2.64 40.09
N THR A 301 -31.27 1.98 40.87
CA THR A 301 -31.83 0.66 40.56
C THR A 301 -32.75 0.64 39.34
N LYS A 302 -33.20 1.82 38.86
CA LYS A 302 -34.04 1.96 37.66
C LYS A 302 -33.25 2.38 36.42
N CYS A 303 -31.95 2.59 36.55
CA CYS A 303 -31.06 2.86 35.43
C CYS A 303 -30.53 1.54 34.89
N SER A 304 -30.65 1.32 33.58
CA SER A 304 -29.86 0.32 32.85
C SER A 304 -28.86 1.04 31.94
N PRO A 305 -27.71 0.41 31.61
CA PRO A 305 -26.84 0.92 30.56
C PRO A 305 -27.62 1.08 29.26
N ASP A 306 -27.42 2.19 28.53
CA ASP A 306 -28.18 2.48 27.31
C ASP A 306 -27.98 1.37 26.26
N GLY A 307 -29.04 0.61 25.98
CA GLY A 307 -29.01 -0.55 25.09
C GLY A 307 -28.63 -0.22 23.65
N ARG A 308 -28.68 1.06 23.24
CA ARG A 308 -28.18 1.52 21.93
C ARG A 308 -26.66 1.42 21.82
N PHE A 309 -25.97 1.38 22.96
CA PHE A 309 -24.51 1.40 23.06
C PHE A 309 -23.95 0.21 23.86
N VAL A 310 -24.80 -0.73 24.27
CA VAL A 310 -24.40 -1.97 24.96
C VAL A 310 -24.30 -3.09 23.92
N CYS A 311 -23.06 -3.41 23.55
CA CYS A 311 -22.74 -4.68 22.90
C CYS A 311 -22.98 -5.81 23.91
N PRO A 312 -23.64 -6.93 23.57
CA PRO A 312 -23.92 -7.99 24.53
C PRO A 312 -22.63 -8.76 24.86
N CYS A 313 -21.83 -8.22 25.77
CA CYS A 313 -20.74 -8.94 26.41
C CYS A 313 -20.66 -8.51 27.87
N SER A 314 -21.24 -9.30 28.76
CA SER A 314 -20.81 -9.38 30.15
C SER A 314 -21.17 -10.74 30.72
N GLU A 315 -20.33 -11.74 30.44
CA GLU A 315 -19.96 -12.73 31.44
C GLU A 315 -18.43 -12.86 31.40
N LYS A 316 -17.81 -12.53 32.53
CA LYS A 316 -16.40 -12.79 32.81
C LYS A 316 -16.26 -14.28 33.06
N GLU A 317 -16.08 -15.05 32.01
CA GLU A 317 -15.42 -16.35 32.10
C GLU A 317 -14.19 -16.35 31.21
N THR A 318 -13.10 -16.83 31.78
CA THR A 318 -11.86 -17.24 31.13
C THR A 318 -12.17 -18.30 30.06
N LEU A 319 -12.72 -17.89 28.93
CA LEU A 319 -12.98 -18.74 27.78
C LEU A 319 -11.89 -18.48 26.75
N LYS A 320 -11.07 -19.51 26.60
CA LYS A 320 -10.26 -19.77 25.40
C LYS A 320 -11.07 -19.44 24.13
N ALA A 321 -10.36 -19.04 23.08
CA ALA A 321 -10.83 -18.93 21.70
C ALA A 321 -12.04 -19.83 21.36
N THR A 322 -13.27 -19.31 21.40
CA THR A 322 -14.46 -20.09 21.01
C THR A 322 -15.61 -19.29 20.38
N ASN A 323 -15.35 -18.12 19.78
CA ASN A 323 -16.29 -17.49 18.83
C ASN A 323 -15.67 -17.27 17.45
N ILE A 324 -14.64 -18.06 17.13
CA ILE A 324 -14.37 -18.48 15.75
C ILE A 324 -15.26 -19.73 15.59
N PRO A 325 -16.00 -19.93 14.48
CA PRO A 325 -16.67 -21.22 14.26
C PRO A 325 -15.65 -22.32 14.55
N PRO A 326 -15.94 -23.26 15.46
CA PRO A 326 -14.98 -24.31 15.77
C PRO A 326 -14.69 -25.01 14.46
N VAL A 327 -13.43 -24.98 14.04
CA VAL A 327 -12.89 -25.85 13.00
C VAL A 327 -13.20 -27.25 13.54
N THR A 328 -14.28 -27.87 13.08
CA THR A 328 -14.60 -29.25 13.44
C THR A 328 -13.34 -30.04 13.12
N PRO A 329 -12.73 -30.77 14.08
CA PRO A 329 -11.61 -31.64 13.79
C PRO A 329 -12.16 -32.77 12.92
N LEU A 330 -12.27 -32.53 11.61
CA LEU A 330 -12.47 -33.58 10.64
C LEU A 330 -11.19 -34.41 10.65
N GLU A 331 -11.34 -35.73 10.64
CA GLU A 331 -10.24 -36.70 10.70
C GLU A 331 -9.05 -36.24 9.86
N GLU A 332 -7.88 -36.21 10.53
CA GLU A 332 -6.63 -35.66 10.02
C GLU A 332 -6.04 -36.53 8.90
N THR A 333 -6.63 -36.51 7.72
CA THR A 333 -5.96 -36.98 6.52
C THR A 333 -5.18 -35.82 5.91
N ASP A 334 -3.87 -36.02 5.75
CA ASP A 334 -2.93 -35.12 5.06
C ASP A 334 -3.17 -35.10 3.53
N GLU A 335 -4.39 -35.45 3.11
CA GLU A 335 -4.84 -35.59 1.72
C GLU A 335 -5.22 -34.23 1.12
N ASN A 336 -4.91 -34.05 -0.16
CA ASN A 336 -5.22 -32.82 -0.90
C ASN A 336 -6.73 -32.70 -1.11
N VAL A 337 -7.27 -31.51 -0.86
CA VAL A 337 -8.69 -31.20 -1.10
C VAL A 337 -8.80 -30.49 -2.43
N PRO A 338 -9.50 -31.05 -3.44
CA PRO A 338 -9.70 -30.35 -4.70
C PRO A 338 -10.49 -29.04 -4.50
N PRO A 339 -10.37 -28.07 -5.41
CA PRO A 339 -11.16 -26.86 -5.44
C PRO A 339 -12.64 -27.15 -5.37
N ILE A 340 -13.34 -26.25 -4.69
CA ILE A 340 -14.76 -26.42 -4.41
C ILE A 340 -15.53 -26.42 -5.76
N PRO A 341 -16.37 -27.44 -6.02
CA PRO A 341 -17.20 -27.47 -7.21
C PRO A 341 -18.10 -26.23 -7.31
N GLU A 342 -18.37 -25.79 -8.53
CA GLU A 342 -19.18 -24.58 -8.79
C GLU A 342 -20.56 -24.61 -8.11
N SER A 343 -21.16 -25.80 -7.99
CA SER A 343 -22.46 -26.03 -7.33
C SER A 343 -22.45 -25.77 -5.83
N GLU A 344 -21.30 -25.97 -5.17
CA GLU A 344 -21.14 -25.87 -3.71
C GLU A 344 -20.39 -24.60 -3.30
N ALA A 345 -19.70 -23.94 -4.25
CA ALA A 345 -18.90 -22.75 -3.99
C ALA A 345 -19.73 -21.62 -3.35
N LEU A 346 -20.95 -21.37 -3.83
CA LEU A 346 -21.78 -20.30 -3.29
C LEU A 346 -22.25 -20.58 -1.86
N SER A 347 -22.67 -21.81 -1.56
CA SER A 347 -23.16 -22.16 -0.21
C SER A 347 -22.04 -22.23 0.81
N LEU A 348 -20.83 -22.64 0.40
CA LEU A 348 -19.69 -22.79 1.30
C LEU A 348 -18.90 -21.49 1.51
N LEU A 349 -18.67 -20.72 0.45
CA LEU A 349 -17.78 -19.55 0.48
C LEU A 349 -18.50 -18.22 0.68
N VAL A 350 -19.75 -18.04 0.26
CA VAL A 350 -20.38 -16.70 0.34
C VAL A 350 -20.87 -16.39 1.75
N GLY A 351 -20.55 -15.19 2.24
CA GLY A 351 -21.02 -14.67 3.52
C GLY A 351 -19.97 -13.91 4.32
N LYS A 352 -20.37 -13.45 5.52
CA LYS A 352 -19.47 -12.92 6.54
C LYS A 352 -18.75 -14.05 7.27
N MET A 353 -17.55 -13.79 7.77
CA MET A 353 -16.66 -14.80 8.35
C MET A 353 -16.41 -15.95 7.37
N LYS A 354 -16.16 -15.60 6.11
CA LYS A 354 -15.77 -16.53 5.04
C LYS A 354 -14.53 -16.01 4.32
N GLY A 355 -13.73 -16.93 3.79
CA GLY A 355 -12.42 -16.65 3.22
C GLY A 355 -11.31 -16.62 4.27
N ILE A 356 -10.21 -15.93 3.94
CA ILE A 356 -9.05 -15.83 4.82
C ILE A 356 -9.22 -14.61 5.73
N GLN A 357 -9.15 -14.81 7.04
CA GLN A 357 -9.27 -13.73 8.00
C GLN A 357 -7.98 -12.90 8.07
N GLY A 358 -8.10 -11.61 7.76
CA GLY A 358 -6.95 -10.70 7.79
C GLY A 358 -6.56 -10.28 9.20
N HIS A 359 -5.27 -10.05 9.42
CA HIS A 359 -4.70 -9.59 10.68
C HIS A 359 -3.34 -8.91 10.48
N TYR A 360 -3.16 -7.72 11.07
CA TYR A 360 -1.92 -6.92 10.99
C TYR A 360 -1.36 -6.77 9.56
N ASN A 361 -1.98 -5.91 8.75
CA ASN A 361 -1.52 -5.57 7.40
C ASN A 361 -1.36 -6.79 6.46
N SER A 362 -2.09 -7.89 6.69
CA SER A 362 -1.94 -9.14 5.91
C SER A 362 -2.66 -9.14 4.56
N CYS A 363 -3.44 -8.11 4.21
CA CYS A 363 -4.33 -8.15 3.05
C CYS A 363 -3.64 -8.54 1.74
N TYR A 364 -2.40 -8.12 1.51
CA TYR A 364 -1.60 -8.51 0.33
C TYR A 364 -1.41 -10.03 0.24
N LEU A 365 -1.20 -10.69 1.39
CA LEU A 365 -1.01 -12.13 1.50
C LEU A 365 -2.36 -12.84 1.42
N ASP A 366 -3.37 -12.38 2.15
CA ASP A 366 -4.68 -13.00 2.20
C ASP A 366 -5.34 -13.01 0.81
N ALA A 367 -5.36 -11.86 0.14
CA ALA A 367 -5.93 -11.71 -1.19
C ALA A 367 -5.17 -12.55 -2.22
N THR A 368 -3.84 -12.63 -2.12
CA THR A 368 -3.01 -13.44 -3.03
C THR A 368 -3.24 -14.93 -2.82
N LEU A 369 -3.22 -15.41 -1.57
CA LEU A 369 -3.48 -16.82 -1.25
C LEU A 369 -4.89 -17.24 -1.66
N PHE A 370 -5.89 -16.39 -1.39
CA PHE A 370 -7.25 -16.64 -1.84
C PHE A 370 -7.30 -16.75 -3.36
N SER A 371 -6.70 -15.79 -4.08
CA SER A 371 -6.67 -15.78 -5.55
C SER A 371 -6.04 -17.04 -6.15
N LEU A 372 -4.94 -17.52 -5.57
CA LEU A 372 -4.18 -18.65 -6.11
C LEU A 372 -4.80 -20.01 -5.79
N PHE A 373 -5.39 -20.17 -4.61
CA PHE A 373 -5.76 -21.51 -4.10
C PHE A 373 -7.26 -21.73 -3.90
N SER A 374 -8.12 -20.71 -4.00
CA SER A 374 -9.56 -20.91 -3.77
C SER A 374 -10.19 -21.82 -4.83
N SER A 375 -9.91 -21.57 -6.11
CA SER A 375 -10.56 -22.22 -7.25
C SER A 375 -9.61 -22.75 -8.32
N SER A 376 -8.33 -22.40 -8.27
CA SER A 376 -7.33 -22.87 -9.24
C SER A 376 -6.59 -24.10 -8.71
N MET A 377 -6.34 -25.04 -9.62
CA MET A 377 -5.51 -26.23 -9.42
C MET A 377 -4.05 -26.03 -9.82
N THR A 378 -3.70 -24.90 -10.45
CA THR A 378 -2.44 -24.78 -11.19
C THR A 378 -1.20 -24.99 -10.30
N LEU A 379 -1.30 -24.64 -9.01
CA LEU A 379 -0.21 -24.74 -8.05
C LEU A 379 -0.35 -25.92 -7.07
N ASP A 380 -1.43 -26.69 -7.17
CA ASP A 380 -1.71 -27.81 -6.26
C ASP A 380 -0.73 -28.96 -6.42
N SER A 381 -0.38 -29.28 -7.68
CA SER A 381 0.51 -30.40 -8.02
C SER A 381 1.92 -30.23 -7.43
N VAL A 382 2.35 -28.99 -7.17
CA VAL A 382 3.68 -28.69 -6.63
C VAL A 382 3.70 -28.68 -5.11
N CYS A 383 2.55 -28.48 -4.46
CA CYS A 383 2.41 -28.72 -3.02
C CYS A 383 2.70 -30.19 -2.61
N HIS A 384 2.98 -31.08 -3.57
CA HIS A 384 3.22 -32.52 -3.38
C HIS A 384 4.71 -32.91 -3.40
N LYS A 385 5.62 -32.05 -3.89
CA LYS A 385 7.06 -32.35 -3.98
C LYS A 385 7.85 -31.54 -2.95
N PRO A 386 8.01 -32.02 -1.70
CA PRO A 386 8.84 -31.31 -0.75
C PRO A 386 10.33 -31.49 -1.09
N ALA A 387 11.07 -30.39 -1.20
CA ALA A 387 12.50 -30.42 -0.95
C ALA A 387 12.74 -30.67 0.55
N ASP A 388 13.71 -31.52 0.90
CA ASP A 388 13.90 -32.13 2.23
C ASP A 388 14.08 -31.16 3.42
N THR A 389 14.18 -29.84 3.21
CA THR A 389 14.51 -28.86 4.27
C THR A 389 13.38 -27.87 4.62
N GLU A 390 12.39 -27.66 3.73
CA GLU A 390 11.27 -26.70 3.93
C GLU A 390 9.88 -27.39 4.04
N GLN A 391 9.88 -28.69 4.39
CA GLN A 391 8.67 -29.51 4.56
C GLN A 391 7.62 -28.93 5.52
N SER A 392 8.05 -28.16 6.53
CA SER A 392 7.12 -27.61 7.53
C SER A 392 6.24 -26.49 6.96
N ILE A 393 6.80 -25.62 6.10
CA ILE A 393 6.12 -24.41 5.62
C ILE A 393 5.11 -24.77 4.55
N SER A 394 5.51 -25.60 3.59
CA SER A 394 4.61 -26.13 2.55
C SER A 394 3.47 -26.96 3.15
N ARG A 395 3.76 -27.75 4.21
CA ARG A 395 2.72 -28.47 4.96
C ARG A 395 1.75 -27.53 5.66
N SER A 396 2.23 -26.45 6.28
CA SER A 396 1.36 -25.46 6.94
C SER A 396 0.48 -24.71 5.94
N LEU A 397 1.03 -24.29 4.80
CA LEU A 397 0.24 -23.70 3.70
C LEU A 397 -0.88 -24.65 3.24
N ARG A 398 -0.53 -25.91 2.97
CA ARG A 398 -1.48 -26.91 2.49
C ARG A 398 -2.54 -27.27 3.54
N LYS A 399 -2.13 -27.64 4.76
CA LYS A 399 -3.01 -28.13 5.82
C LYS A 399 -3.83 -26.99 6.44
N ASP A 400 -3.15 -25.94 6.90
CA ASP A 400 -3.74 -24.92 7.77
C ASP A 400 -4.44 -23.81 6.98
N ILE A 401 -4.09 -23.63 5.70
CA ILE A 401 -4.67 -22.58 4.83
C ILE A 401 -5.50 -23.19 3.70
N VAL A 402 -4.88 -23.91 2.75
CA VAL A 402 -5.58 -24.35 1.52
C VAL A 402 -6.69 -25.36 1.82
N ASN A 403 -6.39 -26.44 2.55
CA ASN A 403 -7.37 -27.47 2.91
C ASN A 403 -8.45 -26.90 3.84
N CYS A 404 -8.08 -26.03 4.78
CA CYS A 404 -9.02 -25.35 5.67
C CYS A 404 -9.99 -24.48 4.87
N LEU A 405 -9.47 -23.65 3.94
CA LEU A 405 -10.28 -22.82 3.05
C LEU A 405 -11.23 -23.64 2.20
N ARG A 406 -10.75 -24.72 1.57
CA ARG A 406 -11.56 -25.54 0.66
C ARG A 406 -12.60 -26.42 1.37
N ARG A 407 -12.32 -26.89 2.59
CA ARG A 407 -13.26 -27.72 3.38
C ARG A 407 -14.31 -26.89 4.12
N GLN A 408 -13.91 -25.75 4.69
CA GLN A 408 -14.73 -25.01 5.65
C GLN A 408 -15.18 -23.64 5.12
N GLY A 409 -14.54 -23.16 4.06
CA GLY A 409 -14.78 -21.83 3.49
C GLY A 409 -14.29 -20.69 4.38
N PHE A 410 -13.49 -20.96 5.42
CA PHE A 410 -12.95 -19.96 6.33
C PHE A 410 -11.58 -20.40 6.86
N VAL A 411 -10.63 -19.46 6.96
CA VAL A 411 -9.31 -19.67 7.57
C VAL A 411 -9.10 -18.64 8.68
N PRO A 412 -8.82 -19.06 9.92
CA PRO A 412 -8.58 -18.13 11.02
C PRO A 412 -7.25 -17.40 10.88
N ALA A 413 -7.19 -16.17 11.39
CA ALA A 413 -5.99 -15.34 11.36
C ALA A 413 -4.78 -16.00 12.03
N GLU A 414 -5.01 -16.86 13.03
CA GLU A 414 -3.93 -17.60 13.72
C GLU A 414 -3.15 -18.51 12.77
N SER A 415 -3.84 -19.24 11.89
CA SER A 415 -3.20 -20.09 10.87
C SER A 415 -2.34 -19.27 9.94
N VAL A 416 -2.86 -18.12 9.49
CA VAL A 416 -2.14 -17.19 8.61
C VAL A 416 -0.92 -16.60 9.31
N MET A 417 -1.04 -16.21 10.59
CA MET A 417 0.07 -15.67 11.37
C MET A 417 1.15 -16.71 11.65
N ASN A 418 0.78 -17.97 11.90
CA ASN A 418 1.73 -19.06 12.06
C ASN A 418 2.50 -19.30 10.77
N PHE A 419 1.83 -19.26 9.61
CA PHE A 419 2.48 -19.30 8.31
C PHE A 419 3.42 -18.11 8.09
N ARG A 420 2.99 -16.87 8.40
CA ARG A 420 3.83 -15.65 8.28
C ARG A 420 5.10 -15.74 9.13
N LYS A 421 5.03 -16.28 10.35
CA LYS A 421 6.20 -16.51 11.21
C LYS A 421 7.18 -17.51 10.61
N GLN A 422 6.67 -18.54 9.92
CA GLN A 422 7.51 -19.56 9.29
C GLN A 422 8.27 -19.05 8.05
N LEU A 423 7.78 -18.01 7.36
CA LEU A 423 8.49 -17.36 6.25
C LEU A 423 9.84 -16.74 6.68
N GLY A 424 10.06 -16.55 7.98
CA GLY A 424 11.37 -16.30 8.57
C GLY A 424 11.90 -14.87 8.43
N CYS A 425 11.09 -13.90 7.98
CA CYS A 425 11.44 -12.48 8.09
C CYS A 425 10.39 -11.75 8.95
N ASP A 426 10.85 -11.00 9.95
CA ASP A 426 9.99 -10.25 10.89
C ASP A 426 9.10 -9.21 10.18
N THR A 427 9.57 -8.72 9.03
CA THR A 427 8.82 -7.81 8.16
C THR A 427 7.55 -8.44 7.60
N PHE A 428 7.54 -9.76 7.34
CA PHE A 428 6.34 -10.46 6.89
C PHE A 428 5.27 -10.55 7.97
N VAL A 429 5.55 -10.30 9.25
CA VAL A 429 4.59 -10.47 10.35
C VAL A 429 3.80 -9.18 10.61
N THR A 430 4.40 -8.02 10.37
CA THR A 430 3.87 -6.73 10.84
C THR A 430 3.66 -5.70 9.72
N GLU A 431 4.46 -5.76 8.65
CA GLU A 431 4.43 -4.78 7.57
C GLU A 431 3.55 -5.25 6.40
N GLU A 432 2.97 -4.29 5.69
CA GLU A 432 2.39 -4.52 4.36
C GLU A 432 3.53 -4.75 3.36
N LYS A 433 3.40 -5.75 2.50
CA LYS A 433 4.34 -6.03 1.40
C LYS A 433 3.62 -6.03 0.06
N ASP A 434 4.39 -5.94 -1.01
CA ASP A 434 3.85 -6.03 -2.35
C ASP A 434 3.58 -7.50 -2.72
N PRO A 435 2.43 -7.82 -3.37
CA PRO A 435 2.08 -9.18 -3.76
C PRO A 435 3.15 -9.92 -4.56
N GLU A 436 3.90 -9.23 -5.42
CA GLU A 436 4.95 -9.83 -6.25
C GLU A 436 6.16 -10.33 -5.44
N GLU A 437 6.52 -9.63 -4.36
CA GLU A 437 7.59 -10.05 -3.45
C GLU A 437 7.14 -11.33 -2.72
N PHE A 438 5.89 -11.32 -2.25
CA PHE A 438 5.30 -12.48 -1.61
C PHE A 438 5.17 -13.68 -2.56
N ILE A 439 4.69 -13.49 -3.79
CA ILE A 439 4.57 -14.54 -4.82
C ILE A 439 5.95 -15.14 -5.12
N THR A 440 6.98 -14.31 -5.27
CA THR A 440 8.34 -14.79 -5.53
C THR A 440 8.81 -15.69 -4.39
N ILE A 441 8.62 -15.29 -3.14
CA ILE A 441 9.00 -16.11 -1.97
C ILE A 441 8.14 -17.37 -1.87
N LEU A 442 6.83 -17.26 -2.09
CA LEU A 442 5.90 -18.38 -2.07
C LEU A 442 6.30 -19.44 -3.09
N LEU A 443 6.53 -19.05 -4.34
CA LEU A 443 6.84 -19.99 -5.41
C LEU A 443 8.28 -20.51 -5.30
N GLN A 444 9.26 -19.63 -5.11
CA GLN A 444 10.67 -20.01 -5.10
C GLN A 444 11.08 -20.75 -3.82
N ARG A 445 10.65 -20.26 -2.65
CA ARG A 445 11.12 -20.77 -1.35
C ARG A 445 10.15 -21.80 -0.77
N VAL A 446 8.87 -21.46 -0.67
CA VAL A 446 7.87 -22.34 -0.02
C VAL A 446 7.51 -23.54 -0.88
N LEU A 447 7.28 -23.33 -2.18
CA LEU A 447 6.89 -24.39 -3.11
C LEU A 447 8.06 -24.96 -3.92
N CYS A 448 9.26 -24.37 -3.82
CA CYS A 448 10.46 -24.78 -4.58
C CYS A 448 10.19 -24.94 -6.09
N MET A 449 9.40 -24.04 -6.67
CA MET A 449 8.99 -24.07 -8.07
C MET A 449 10.04 -23.47 -8.98
N GLU A 450 10.22 -24.09 -10.14
CA GLU A 450 10.89 -23.43 -11.26
C GLU A 450 10.10 -22.16 -11.68
N PRO A 451 10.79 -21.14 -12.21
CA PRO A 451 10.19 -19.94 -12.75
C PRO A 451 9.06 -20.27 -13.74
N LEU A 452 7.89 -19.64 -13.54
CA LEU A 452 6.71 -19.87 -14.37
C LEU A 452 6.85 -19.29 -15.79
N LEU A 453 7.68 -18.25 -15.93
CA LEU A 453 7.87 -17.51 -17.17
C LEU A 453 9.33 -17.60 -17.60
N LYS A 454 9.55 -18.12 -18.81
CA LYS A 454 10.83 -18.04 -19.52
C LYS A 454 10.71 -17.05 -20.66
N LEU A 455 11.32 -15.88 -20.49
CA LEU A 455 11.25 -14.75 -21.41
C LEU A 455 12.54 -14.66 -22.21
N ARG A 456 12.43 -14.61 -23.53
CA ARG A 456 13.57 -14.45 -24.45
C ARG A 456 13.57 -13.06 -25.06
N LEU A 457 14.72 -12.40 -25.03
CA LEU A 457 14.94 -11.10 -25.66
C LEU A 457 15.69 -11.28 -26.99
N ASN A 458 15.08 -10.93 -28.13
CA ASN A 458 15.74 -10.84 -29.45
C ASN A 458 16.83 -11.91 -29.77
N ASN A 459 16.55 -13.19 -29.48
CA ASN A 459 17.42 -14.38 -29.69
C ASN A 459 18.59 -14.57 -28.71
N ASP A 460 18.66 -13.79 -27.62
CA ASP A 460 19.66 -13.90 -26.57
C ASP A 460 19.17 -14.72 -25.34
N THR A 461 19.96 -14.73 -24.26
CA THR A 461 19.72 -15.48 -23.01
C THR A 461 18.28 -15.38 -22.49
N SER A 462 17.73 -16.52 -22.05
CA SER A 462 16.43 -16.60 -21.37
C SER A 462 16.52 -15.93 -19.99
N GLN A 463 15.51 -15.12 -19.66
CA GLN A 463 15.28 -14.57 -18.34
C GLN A 463 14.13 -15.30 -17.67
N ASP A 464 14.35 -15.61 -16.40
CA ASP A 464 13.43 -16.38 -15.59
C ASP A 464 12.67 -15.44 -14.64
N ALA A 465 11.34 -15.57 -14.61
CA ALA A 465 10.48 -14.78 -13.74
C ALA A 465 9.23 -15.56 -13.29
N TYR A 466 8.62 -15.11 -12.19
CA TYR A 466 7.33 -15.63 -11.72
C TYR A 466 6.15 -14.73 -12.12
N THR A 467 6.39 -13.44 -12.26
CA THR A 467 5.38 -12.44 -12.64
C THR A 467 5.94 -11.55 -13.75
N PHE A 468 5.05 -11.01 -14.58
CA PHE A 468 5.42 -10.10 -15.67
C PHE A 468 4.85 -8.71 -15.39
N GLN A 469 5.71 -7.69 -15.42
CA GLN A 469 5.29 -6.30 -15.29
C GLN A 469 5.07 -5.66 -16.66
N ILE A 470 3.89 -5.06 -16.87
CA ILE A 470 3.61 -4.31 -18.09
C ILE A 470 4.45 -3.03 -18.10
N ILE A 471 5.30 -2.91 -19.12
CA ILE A 471 6.15 -1.75 -19.39
C ILE A 471 5.79 -1.19 -20.77
N LEU A 472 5.30 0.05 -20.84
CA LEU A 472 4.96 0.74 -22.07
C LEU A 472 4.86 2.26 -21.90
N ASP A 473 4.89 2.99 -23.01
CA ASP A 473 4.63 4.43 -23.05
C ASP A 473 3.13 4.70 -23.26
N LYS A 474 2.57 5.64 -22.49
CA LYS A 474 1.12 5.94 -22.48
C LYS A 474 0.55 6.31 -23.86
N GLU A 475 1.36 6.90 -24.73
CA GLU A 475 0.94 7.34 -26.07
C GLU A 475 0.67 6.20 -27.05
N GLN A 476 1.13 4.98 -26.73
CA GLN A 476 1.05 3.83 -27.61
C GLN A 476 -0.30 3.12 -27.56
N VAL A 477 -1.14 3.42 -26.56
CA VAL A 477 -2.38 2.67 -26.28
C VAL A 477 -3.57 3.62 -26.08
N THR A 478 -4.78 3.11 -26.33
CA THR A 478 -6.05 3.81 -26.14
C THR A 478 -6.31 4.19 -24.67
N GLN A 479 -7.30 5.06 -24.44
CA GLN A 479 -7.61 5.60 -23.10
C GLN A 479 -8.12 4.54 -22.10
N THR A 480 -8.78 3.49 -22.59
CA THR A 480 -9.31 2.34 -21.83
C THR A 480 -8.84 1.04 -22.47
N PRO A 481 -7.61 0.60 -22.16
CA PRO A 481 -7.02 -0.57 -22.81
C PRO A 481 -7.46 -1.89 -22.17
N THR A 482 -7.46 -2.95 -22.98
CA THR A 482 -7.59 -4.33 -22.49
C THR A 482 -6.22 -4.87 -22.05
N VAL A 483 -6.21 -5.86 -21.15
CA VAL A 483 -4.96 -6.50 -20.72
C VAL A 483 -4.22 -7.15 -21.89
N GLN A 484 -4.92 -7.74 -22.87
CA GLN A 484 -4.31 -8.25 -24.11
C GLN A 484 -3.52 -7.16 -24.84
N GLN A 485 -4.14 -5.99 -25.07
CA GLN A 485 -3.48 -4.88 -25.77
C GLN A 485 -2.26 -4.37 -25.03
N LEU A 486 -2.34 -4.28 -23.70
CA LEU A 486 -1.21 -3.86 -22.86
C LEU A 486 -0.07 -4.87 -22.91
N LEU A 487 -0.38 -6.16 -22.85
CA LEU A 487 0.61 -7.23 -22.91
C LEU A 487 1.31 -7.27 -24.28
N ASP A 488 0.53 -7.24 -25.37
CA ASP A 488 1.06 -7.25 -26.74
C ASP A 488 1.97 -6.05 -27.00
N THR A 489 1.54 -4.87 -26.57
CA THR A 489 2.32 -3.62 -26.72
C THR A 489 3.59 -3.66 -25.87
N SER A 490 3.52 -4.20 -24.65
CA SER A 490 4.69 -4.32 -23.77
C SER A 490 5.72 -5.29 -24.32
N PHE A 491 5.29 -6.49 -24.74
CA PHE A 491 6.16 -7.49 -25.35
C PHE A 491 6.83 -6.96 -26.61
N LEU A 492 6.08 -6.23 -27.45
CA LEU A 492 6.64 -5.63 -28.65
C LEU A 492 7.67 -4.53 -28.33
N SER A 493 7.37 -3.67 -27.36
CA SER A 493 8.24 -2.54 -26.98
C SER A 493 9.55 -3.03 -26.36
N CYS A 494 9.49 -4.09 -25.56
CA CYS A 494 10.65 -4.71 -24.96
C CYS A 494 11.35 -5.72 -25.88
N GLY A 495 10.74 -6.13 -27.00
CA GLY A 495 11.29 -7.17 -27.88
C GLY A 495 11.33 -8.56 -27.23
N LEU A 496 10.37 -8.84 -26.35
CA LEU A 496 10.27 -10.08 -25.59
C LEU A 496 9.38 -11.10 -26.31
N LYS A 497 9.69 -12.38 -26.11
CA LYS A 497 8.85 -13.52 -26.49
C LYS A 497 8.88 -14.59 -25.39
N PHE A 498 7.80 -15.33 -25.23
CA PHE A 498 7.76 -16.52 -24.38
C PHE A 498 8.52 -17.66 -25.07
N GLU A 499 9.41 -18.31 -24.33
CA GLU A 499 10.13 -19.50 -24.81
C GLU A 499 9.25 -20.76 -24.78
N GLU A 500 8.46 -20.91 -23.71
CA GLU A 500 7.51 -21.99 -23.51
C GLU A 500 6.13 -21.44 -23.10
N ILE A 501 5.11 -22.28 -23.19
CA ILE A 501 3.75 -21.91 -22.76
C ILE A 501 3.71 -21.94 -21.23
N PRO A 502 3.45 -20.80 -20.56
CA PRO A 502 3.38 -20.78 -19.11
C PRO A 502 2.10 -21.50 -18.62
N SER A 503 2.23 -22.28 -17.54
CA SER A 503 1.08 -22.91 -16.89
C SER A 503 0.18 -21.89 -16.19
N CYS A 504 0.80 -20.91 -15.53
CA CYS A 504 0.18 -19.75 -14.92
C CYS A 504 0.92 -18.48 -15.34
N LEU A 505 0.18 -17.46 -15.75
CA LEU A 505 0.72 -16.15 -16.13
C LEU A 505 0.12 -15.08 -15.21
N MET A 506 0.99 -14.43 -14.43
CA MET A 506 0.62 -13.36 -13.52
C MET A 506 1.11 -12.02 -14.08
N VAL A 507 0.18 -11.17 -14.51
CA VAL A 507 0.47 -9.91 -15.20
C VAL A 507 0.19 -8.73 -14.28
N GLN A 508 1.21 -7.94 -13.96
CA GLN A 508 1.09 -6.73 -13.16
C GLN A 508 0.71 -5.54 -14.04
N MET A 509 -0.27 -4.77 -13.58
CA MET A 509 -0.76 -3.59 -14.28
C MET A 509 0.23 -2.43 -14.15
N PRO A 510 0.34 -1.54 -15.16
CA PRO A 510 1.32 -0.45 -15.19
C PRO A 510 0.97 0.64 -14.17
N ARG A 511 1.41 0.44 -12.93
CA ARG A 511 1.25 1.34 -11.78
C ARG A 511 2.62 1.79 -11.30
N PHE A 512 2.72 3.04 -10.86
CA PHE A 512 3.94 3.60 -10.28
C PHE A 512 3.65 4.11 -8.87
N GLY A 513 4.00 3.30 -7.87
CA GLY A 513 3.69 3.57 -6.47
C GLY A 513 2.19 3.61 -6.16
N LYS A 514 1.82 4.05 -4.95
CA LYS A 514 0.44 3.98 -4.44
C LYS A 514 -0.55 4.96 -5.09
N LYS A 515 -0.06 6.02 -5.75
CA LYS A 515 -0.90 7.13 -6.25
C LYS A 515 -1.02 7.20 -7.77
N TYR A 516 -0.05 6.68 -8.53
CA TYR A 516 -0.05 6.84 -9.97
C TYR A 516 -0.48 5.56 -10.68
N LYS A 517 -1.64 5.65 -11.34
CA LYS A 517 -2.13 4.65 -12.29
C LYS A 517 -1.90 5.21 -13.69
N MET A 518 -1.20 4.49 -14.56
CA MET A 518 -0.95 4.97 -15.94
C MET A 518 -2.27 5.18 -16.70
N PHE A 519 -3.21 4.24 -16.52
CA PHE A 519 -4.56 4.28 -17.07
C PHE A 519 -5.58 4.36 -15.93
N PRO A 520 -6.64 5.18 -16.08
CA PRO A 520 -7.70 5.27 -15.07
C PRO A 520 -8.55 4.00 -15.00
N HIS A 521 -8.73 3.31 -16.13
CA HIS A 521 -9.50 2.08 -16.25
C HIS A 521 -8.73 1.11 -17.14
N ILE A 522 -8.64 -0.15 -16.73
CA ILE A 522 -8.08 -1.25 -17.52
C ILE A 522 -9.12 -2.36 -17.53
N ILE A 523 -9.37 -2.94 -18.71
CA ILE A 523 -10.37 -3.99 -18.89
C ILE A 523 -9.67 -5.35 -18.84
N PRO A 524 -9.90 -6.18 -17.80
CA PRO A 524 -9.32 -7.51 -17.75
C PRO A 524 -9.85 -8.37 -18.90
N SER A 525 -8.95 -8.82 -19.77
CA SER A 525 -9.30 -9.79 -20.81
C SER A 525 -9.66 -11.11 -20.16
N THR A 526 -10.86 -11.64 -20.43
CA THR A 526 -11.33 -12.94 -19.89
C THR A 526 -10.54 -14.11 -20.48
N GLU A 527 -10.18 -13.99 -21.75
CA GLU A 527 -9.28 -14.89 -22.45
C GLU A 527 -8.11 -14.08 -23.00
N LEU A 528 -6.92 -14.66 -22.91
CA LEU A 528 -5.68 -14.06 -23.36
C LEU A 528 -5.03 -14.98 -24.38
N ASP A 529 -4.80 -14.46 -25.58
CA ASP A 529 -4.11 -15.18 -26.64
C ASP A 529 -2.62 -14.86 -26.59
N ILE A 530 -1.80 -15.89 -26.34
CA ILE A 530 -0.34 -15.76 -26.26
C ILE A 530 0.37 -16.35 -27.48
N THR A 531 -0.35 -16.85 -28.50
CA THR A 531 0.24 -17.51 -29.68
C THR A 531 1.27 -16.60 -30.36
N ASP A 532 0.92 -15.33 -30.54
CA ASP A 532 1.77 -14.36 -31.24
C ASP A 532 2.97 -13.87 -30.38
N LEU A 533 2.94 -14.18 -29.09
CA LEU A 533 3.97 -13.83 -28.12
C LEU A 533 5.01 -14.97 -27.94
N LEU A 534 4.74 -16.17 -28.46
CA LEU A 534 5.67 -17.31 -28.39
C LEU A 534 6.78 -17.22 -29.44
N TYR A 535 8.01 -17.60 -29.06
CA TYR A 535 9.21 -17.47 -29.90
C TYR A 535 9.22 -18.40 -31.12
N ASN A 536 8.79 -19.66 -30.96
CA ASN A 536 8.83 -20.71 -32.00
C ASN A 536 7.44 -21.29 -32.33
N SER A 537 6.39 -20.48 -32.25
CA SER A 537 5.04 -20.94 -32.56
C SER A 537 4.69 -20.63 -34.03
N PRO A 538 4.02 -21.55 -34.76
CA PRO A 538 3.51 -21.24 -36.09
C PRO A 538 2.34 -20.27 -35.98
N ARG A 539 2.38 -19.20 -36.78
CA ARG A 539 1.41 -18.11 -36.69
C ARG A 539 0.66 -17.88 -38.00
N GLU A 540 -0.55 -17.37 -37.89
CA GLU A 540 -1.38 -17.07 -39.06
C GLU A 540 -1.08 -15.66 -39.60
N CYS A 541 -0.95 -15.55 -40.91
CA CYS A 541 -0.85 -14.29 -41.63
C CYS A 541 -2.12 -13.48 -41.39
N PHE A 542 -1.94 -12.25 -40.89
CA PHE A 542 -3.01 -11.32 -40.54
C PHE A 542 -4.01 -11.06 -41.68
N LEU A 543 -3.61 -11.22 -42.94
CA LEU A 543 -4.47 -10.95 -44.10
C LEU A 543 -5.12 -12.20 -44.72
N CYS A 544 -4.39 -13.31 -44.81
CA CYS A 544 -4.82 -14.46 -45.59
C CYS A 544 -4.95 -15.76 -44.79
N GLY A 545 -4.66 -15.75 -43.49
CA GLY A 545 -4.74 -16.91 -42.61
C GLY A 545 -3.64 -17.96 -42.80
N ARG A 546 -2.93 -17.96 -43.93
CA ARG A 546 -1.79 -18.87 -44.19
C ARG A 546 -0.62 -18.61 -43.26
N LEU A 547 0.30 -19.56 -43.12
CA LEU A 547 1.51 -19.43 -42.31
C LEU A 547 2.26 -18.10 -42.52
N ALA A 548 2.51 -17.39 -41.41
CA ALA A 548 3.28 -16.16 -41.39
C ALA A 548 4.77 -16.47 -41.25
N GLU A 549 5.57 -15.82 -42.09
CA GLU A 549 7.03 -15.94 -42.10
C GLU A 549 7.71 -14.67 -41.60
N TYR A 550 6.96 -13.56 -41.51
CA TYR A 550 7.49 -12.25 -41.13
C TYR A 550 6.56 -11.55 -40.14
N GLU A 551 7.12 -10.87 -39.16
CA GLU A 551 6.42 -9.91 -38.31
C GLU A 551 6.93 -8.48 -38.54
N CYS A 552 6.07 -7.48 -38.42
CA CYS A 552 6.45 -6.07 -38.56
C CYS A 552 5.96 -5.26 -37.35
N PRO A 553 6.86 -4.94 -36.39
CA PRO A 553 6.53 -4.12 -35.23
C PRO A 553 5.93 -2.75 -35.59
N GLN A 554 6.47 -2.11 -36.61
CA GLN A 554 6.04 -0.77 -37.05
C GLN A 554 4.63 -0.78 -37.65
N CYS A 555 4.15 -1.92 -38.16
CA CYS A 555 2.77 -2.03 -38.63
C CYS A 555 1.75 -2.07 -37.49
N LEU A 556 2.14 -2.37 -36.23
CA LEU A 556 1.21 -2.37 -35.09
C LEU A 556 0.65 -0.96 -34.81
N GLN A 557 1.47 0.07 -35.00
CA GLN A 557 1.10 1.47 -34.75
C GLN A 557 0.24 2.07 -35.89
N ASP A 558 0.11 1.37 -37.02
CA ASP A 558 -0.65 1.86 -38.16
C ASP A 558 -2.16 1.65 -37.94
N ARG A 559 -2.85 2.74 -37.64
CA ARG A 559 -4.30 2.79 -37.36
C ARG A 559 -5.20 2.35 -38.52
N LYS A 560 -4.68 2.24 -39.76
CA LYS A 560 -5.47 1.73 -40.89
C LYS A 560 -5.56 0.20 -40.89
N LEU A 561 -4.68 -0.48 -40.16
CA LEU A 561 -4.85 -1.89 -39.83
C LEU A 561 -5.59 -2.00 -38.50
N GLN A 562 -6.26 -3.13 -38.26
CA GLN A 562 -6.94 -3.36 -36.99
C GLN A 562 -5.97 -3.12 -35.82
N PRO A 563 -6.28 -2.21 -34.87
CA PRO A 563 -5.39 -1.93 -33.73
C PRO A 563 -5.17 -3.16 -32.84
N GLY A 564 -4.07 -3.17 -32.09
CA GLY A 564 -3.87 -4.08 -30.94
C GLY A 564 -3.44 -5.51 -31.27
N ARG A 565 -3.58 -6.01 -32.50
CA ARG A 565 -3.07 -7.34 -32.89
C ARG A 565 -1.69 -7.27 -33.54
N VAL A 566 -0.78 -8.15 -33.11
CA VAL A 566 0.56 -8.33 -33.71
C VAL A 566 0.45 -8.49 -35.24
N LYS A 567 1.31 -7.79 -35.98
CA LYS A 567 1.24 -7.72 -37.45
C LYS A 567 2.23 -8.67 -38.09
N GLN A 568 1.71 -9.80 -38.54
CA GLN A 568 2.48 -10.85 -39.18
C GLN A 568 1.91 -11.26 -40.53
N TYR A 569 2.81 -11.66 -41.42
CA TYR A 569 2.53 -11.80 -42.84
C TYR A 569 3.25 -13.00 -43.44
N CYS A 570 2.61 -13.67 -44.39
CA CYS A 570 3.32 -14.53 -45.34
C CYS A 570 4.15 -13.67 -46.32
N THR A 571 5.08 -14.29 -47.05
CA THR A 571 5.95 -13.61 -48.01
C THR A 571 5.19 -12.72 -49.01
N THR A 572 4.06 -13.20 -49.55
CA THR A 572 3.23 -12.46 -50.50
C THR A 572 2.55 -11.25 -49.85
N CYS A 573 1.91 -11.44 -48.69
CA CYS A 573 1.18 -10.40 -47.99
C CYS A 573 2.11 -9.31 -47.44
N LYS A 574 3.30 -9.70 -46.98
CA LYS A 574 4.36 -8.76 -46.58
C LYS A 574 4.63 -7.79 -47.72
N THR A 575 4.90 -8.31 -48.92
CA THR A 575 5.26 -7.49 -50.08
C THR A 575 4.12 -6.54 -50.44
N GLN A 576 2.88 -7.04 -50.48
CA GLN A 576 1.71 -6.21 -50.79
C GLN A 576 1.48 -5.09 -49.78
N VAL A 577 1.50 -5.38 -48.48
CA VAL A 577 1.29 -4.36 -47.42
C VAL A 577 2.36 -3.29 -47.47
N HIS A 578 3.63 -3.68 -47.64
CA HIS A 578 4.76 -2.75 -47.63
C HIS A 578 4.94 -1.99 -48.96
N THR A 579 4.13 -2.26 -50.00
CA THR A 579 4.06 -1.38 -51.16
C THR A 579 3.36 -0.04 -50.86
N HIS A 580 2.55 0.01 -49.81
CA HIS A 580 1.81 1.21 -49.43
C HIS A 580 2.76 2.35 -49.02
N PRO A 581 2.57 3.60 -49.49
CA PRO A 581 3.50 4.71 -49.24
C PRO A 581 3.85 4.94 -47.76
N SER A 582 2.89 4.79 -46.85
CA SER A 582 3.13 4.95 -45.41
C SER A 582 3.95 3.83 -44.76
N ARG A 583 4.11 2.68 -45.43
CA ARG A 583 4.72 1.46 -44.86
C ARG A 583 6.00 1.04 -45.58
N LYS A 584 6.38 1.72 -46.67
CA LYS A 584 7.61 1.43 -47.43
C LYS A 584 8.88 1.51 -46.59
N GLY A 585 8.88 2.35 -45.55
CA GLY A 585 10.00 2.52 -44.62
C GLY A 585 9.99 1.54 -43.44
N HIS A 586 9.05 0.60 -43.36
CA HIS A 586 9.04 -0.38 -42.28
C HIS A 586 10.02 -1.53 -42.56
N CYS A 587 10.56 -2.13 -41.49
CA CYS A 587 11.49 -3.24 -41.54
C CYS A 587 10.86 -4.51 -40.93
N PRO A 588 10.24 -5.39 -41.74
CA PRO A 588 9.74 -6.68 -41.27
C PRO A 588 10.88 -7.61 -40.87
N ARG A 589 10.73 -8.30 -39.75
CA ARG A 589 11.64 -9.32 -39.22
C ARG A 589 11.15 -10.71 -39.60
N ALA A 590 12.05 -11.64 -39.89
CA ALA A 590 11.70 -13.03 -40.15
C ALA A 590 11.35 -13.74 -38.84
N LEU A 591 10.31 -14.59 -38.88
CA LEU A 591 9.91 -15.44 -37.76
C LEU A 591 10.66 -16.77 -37.82
N ALA A 592 11.01 -17.32 -36.67
CA ALA A 592 11.52 -18.68 -36.57
C ALA A 592 10.32 -19.64 -36.67
N VAL A 593 10.20 -20.36 -37.80
CA VAL A 593 9.12 -21.31 -38.03
C VAL A 593 9.66 -22.74 -37.88
N PRO A 594 8.99 -23.62 -37.09
CA PRO A 594 9.35 -25.05 -37.03
C PRO A 594 9.23 -25.72 -38.40
N ALA A 595 10.21 -26.56 -38.76
CA ALA A 595 10.32 -27.16 -40.11
C ALA A 595 9.20 -28.17 -40.47
N GLU A 596 8.32 -28.53 -39.52
CA GLU A 596 7.41 -29.69 -39.64
C GLU A 596 5.91 -29.33 -39.74
N VAL A 597 5.54 -28.07 -39.96
CA VAL A 597 4.11 -27.68 -40.00
C VAL A 597 3.54 -27.87 -41.41
N PRO A 598 2.52 -28.73 -41.62
CA PRO A 598 1.84 -28.88 -42.90
C PRO A 598 1.13 -27.58 -43.29
N ALA A 599 1.21 -27.17 -44.56
CA ALA A 599 0.71 -25.87 -45.04
C ALA A 599 -0.81 -25.64 -44.85
N ASP A 600 -1.59 -26.71 -44.70
CA ASP A 600 -3.06 -26.69 -44.63
C ASP A 600 -3.63 -27.16 -43.27
N ALA A 601 -2.78 -27.42 -42.26
CA ALA A 601 -3.27 -27.77 -40.92
C ALA A 601 -3.72 -26.49 -40.17
N PRO A 602 -4.86 -26.54 -39.43
CA PRO A 602 -5.26 -25.41 -38.59
C PRO A 602 -4.18 -25.14 -37.55
N LEU A 603 -3.71 -23.89 -37.47
CA LEU A 603 -2.64 -23.52 -36.56
C LEU A 603 -3.16 -23.46 -35.11
N PRO A 604 -2.44 -24.06 -34.15
CA PRO A 604 -2.89 -24.08 -32.77
C PRO A 604 -2.89 -22.66 -32.17
N ARG A 605 -4.03 -22.25 -31.60
CA ARG A 605 -4.11 -21.05 -30.75
C ARG A 605 -3.96 -21.44 -29.29
N HIS A 606 -3.11 -20.71 -28.57
CA HIS A 606 -2.82 -20.93 -27.17
C HIS A 606 -3.52 -19.85 -26.36
N MET A 607 -4.70 -20.21 -25.85
CA MET A 607 -5.53 -19.34 -25.03
C MET A 607 -5.28 -19.62 -23.54
N MET A 608 -5.18 -18.56 -22.76
CA MET A 608 -5.18 -18.60 -21.30
C MET A 608 -6.47 -17.97 -20.77
N GLN A 609 -7.00 -18.51 -19.68
CA GLN A 609 -8.23 -18.05 -19.06
C GLN A 609 -7.94 -17.25 -17.80
N LEU A 610 -8.59 -16.10 -17.66
CA LEU A 610 -8.56 -15.30 -16.45
C LEU A 610 -9.31 -16.04 -15.34
N PHE A 611 -8.65 -16.27 -14.21
CA PHE A 611 -9.27 -16.90 -13.05
C PHE A 611 -9.25 -16.04 -11.80
N ALA A 612 -8.35 -15.05 -11.69
CA ALA A 612 -8.36 -14.11 -10.58
C ALA A 612 -7.82 -12.73 -10.97
N VAL A 613 -8.31 -11.70 -10.30
CA VAL A 613 -7.84 -10.31 -10.41
C VAL A 613 -7.64 -9.75 -9.02
N LEU A 614 -6.38 -9.49 -8.68
CA LEU A 614 -6.02 -8.75 -7.47
C LEU A 614 -6.23 -7.27 -7.72
N CYS A 615 -6.96 -6.60 -6.83
CA CYS A 615 -7.21 -5.17 -6.88
C CYS A 615 -6.64 -4.49 -5.64
N ILE A 616 -6.16 -3.26 -5.80
CA ILE A 616 -5.69 -2.42 -4.69
C ILE A 616 -6.38 -1.06 -4.71
N HIS A 617 -7.00 -0.72 -3.58
CA HIS A 617 -7.45 0.63 -3.31
C HIS A 617 -6.60 1.22 -2.18
N THR A 618 -5.82 2.25 -2.50
CA THR A 618 -4.84 2.95 -1.62
C THR A 618 -3.75 2.08 -0.98
N SER A 619 -4.12 1.16 -0.10
CA SER A 619 -3.24 0.26 0.67
C SER A 619 -3.99 -1.00 1.14
N HIS A 620 -5.13 -1.32 0.52
CA HIS A 620 -5.94 -2.47 0.87
C HIS A 620 -6.15 -3.33 -0.35
N TYR A 621 -5.65 -4.57 -0.28
CA TYR A 621 -5.77 -5.55 -1.34
C TYR A 621 -7.06 -6.36 -1.18
N VAL A 622 -7.76 -6.51 -2.29
CA VAL A 622 -8.95 -7.35 -2.41
C VAL A 622 -8.84 -8.21 -3.66
N SER A 623 -9.64 -9.26 -3.74
CA SER A 623 -9.56 -10.21 -4.85
C SER A 623 -10.92 -10.42 -5.51
N PHE A 624 -10.90 -10.50 -6.85
CA PHE A 624 -11.99 -11.06 -7.63
C PHE A 624 -11.54 -12.43 -8.14
N VAL A 625 -12.29 -13.48 -7.85
CA VAL A 625 -11.93 -14.85 -8.24
C VAL A 625 -13.08 -15.50 -8.98
N LYS A 626 -12.76 -16.17 -10.08
CA LYS A 626 -13.65 -17.05 -10.81
C LYS A 626 -13.72 -18.41 -10.13
N TYR A 627 -14.90 -18.86 -9.75
CA TYR A 627 -15.11 -20.13 -9.04
C TYR A 627 -15.67 -21.26 -9.91
N GLY A 628 -15.94 -20.97 -11.19
CA GLY A 628 -16.44 -21.94 -12.16
C GLY A 628 -16.33 -21.43 -13.59
N PRO A 629 -16.52 -22.29 -14.61
CA PRO A 629 -16.44 -21.92 -16.02
C PRO A 629 -17.50 -20.90 -16.45
N GLY A 630 -18.64 -20.83 -15.72
CA GLY A 630 -19.72 -19.90 -16.02
C GLY A 630 -19.23 -18.45 -16.15
N SER A 631 -19.86 -17.69 -17.06
CA SER A 631 -19.53 -16.27 -17.25
C SER A 631 -19.81 -15.44 -16.00
N ARG A 632 -20.89 -15.76 -15.28
CA ARG A 632 -21.36 -15.10 -14.04
C ARG A 632 -20.71 -15.61 -12.76
N SER A 633 -19.78 -16.56 -12.85
CA SER A 633 -19.26 -17.30 -11.70
C SER A 633 -18.07 -16.57 -11.04
N TRP A 634 -18.35 -15.38 -10.49
CA TRP A 634 -17.38 -14.50 -9.84
C TRP A 634 -17.68 -14.28 -8.35
N LEU A 635 -16.61 -14.29 -7.55
CA LEU A 635 -16.61 -13.93 -6.13
C LEU A 635 -15.73 -12.70 -5.91
N PHE A 636 -16.20 -11.81 -5.05
CA PHE A 636 -15.42 -10.73 -4.47
C PHE A 636 -15.02 -11.11 -3.04
N PHE A 637 -13.74 -10.98 -2.71
CA PHE A 637 -13.18 -11.31 -1.41
C PHE A 637 -12.45 -10.10 -0.80
N ASP A 638 -12.82 -9.80 0.45
CA ASP A 638 -12.17 -8.79 1.28
C ASP A 638 -11.83 -9.39 2.66
N SER A 639 -10.53 -9.45 3.00
CA SER A 639 -10.06 -10.08 4.24
C SER A 639 -10.32 -9.25 5.50
N MET A 640 -10.65 -7.96 5.34
CA MET A 640 -10.86 -6.99 6.41
C MET A 640 -12.13 -6.16 6.19
N ALA A 641 -13.18 -6.80 5.64
CA ALA A 641 -14.42 -6.15 5.24
C ALA A 641 -15.14 -5.44 6.40
N ASP A 642 -15.03 -5.99 7.61
CA ASP A 642 -15.67 -5.48 8.83
C ASP A 642 -14.77 -5.79 10.04
N ARG A 643 -15.02 -5.16 11.20
CA ARG A 643 -14.23 -5.37 12.42
C ARG A 643 -15.14 -5.49 13.64
N CYS A 644 -14.88 -6.50 14.46
CA CYS A 644 -15.53 -6.67 15.76
C CYS A 644 -14.55 -6.29 16.87
N GLY A 645 -15.02 -5.56 17.89
CA GLY A 645 -14.20 -5.15 19.05
C GLY A 645 -13.39 -3.87 18.84
N ASP A 646 -12.63 -3.49 19.87
CA ASP A 646 -11.84 -2.25 19.90
C ASP A 646 -10.43 -2.42 19.30
N ASP A 647 -9.61 -1.36 19.35
CA ASP A 647 -8.27 -1.37 18.79
C ASP A 647 -7.32 -2.40 19.42
N HIS A 648 -7.61 -2.88 20.63
CA HIS A 648 -6.71 -3.71 21.44
C HIS A 648 -7.15 -5.18 21.53
N SER A 649 -8.45 -5.48 21.44
CA SER A 649 -9.00 -6.84 21.50
C SER A 649 -9.87 -7.20 20.30
N GLY A 650 -9.96 -6.33 19.29
CA GLY A 650 -10.79 -6.56 18.12
C GLY A 650 -10.16 -7.47 17.07
N TYR A 651 -11.01 -8.12 16.27
CA TYR A 651 -10.63 -8.98 15.15
C TYR A 651 -11.37 -8.58 13.88
N ASN A 652 -10.73 -8.82 12.73
CA ASN A 652 -11.34 -8.53 11.44
C ASN A 652 -12.30 -9.65 11.04
N ILE A 653 -13.35 -9.27 10.32
CA ILE A 653 -14.35 -10.16 9.75
C ILE A 653 -14.14 -10.15 8.23
N PRO A 654 -13.64 -11.24 7.64
CA PRO A 654 -13.55 -11.35 6.19
C PRO A 654 -14.94 -11.58 5.61
N GLU A 655 -15.14 -11.12 4.38
CA GLU A 655 -16.41 -11.27 3.67
C GLU A 655 -16.16 -11.69 2.22
N ILE A 656 -16.97 -12.66 1.78
CA ILE A 656 -17.03 -13.06 0.37
C ILE A 656 -18.43 -12.77 -0.14
N ARG A 657 -18.52 -12.05 -1.27
CA ARG A 657 -19.77 -11.72 -1.95
C ARG A 657 -19.77 -12.30 -3.36
N ALA A 658 -20.90 -12.85 -3.80
CA ALA A 658 -21.08 -13.20 -5.20
C ALA A 658 -21.28 -11.91 -6.02
N CYS A 659 -20.56 -11.78 -7.14
CA CYS A 659 -20.61 -10.59 -8.00
C CYS A 659 -20.85 -10.99 -9.48
N PRO A 660 -22.00 -11.60 -9.82
CA PRO A 660 -22.31 -12.00 -11.20
C PRO A 660 -22.30 -10.83 -12.19
N GLU A 661 -22.52 -9.60 -11.72
CA GLU A 661 -22.45 -8.37 -12.50
C GLU A 661 -21.08 -8.13 -13.15
N VAL A 662 -19.99 -8.62 -12.53
CA VAL A 662 -18.66 -8.60 -13.14
C VAL A 662 -18.62 -9.49 -14.37
N GLY A 663 -19.24 -10.66 -14.27
CA GLY A 663 -19.38 -11.58 -15.39
C GLY A 663 -20.23 -11.03 -16.52
N ASP A 664 -21.37 -10.43 -16.17
CA ASP A 664 -22.27 -9.80 -17.14
C ASP A 664 -21.57 -8.67 -17.91
N PHE A 665 -20.77 -7.84 -17.20
CA PHE A 665 -19.97 -6.79 -17.81
C PHE A 665 -18.88 -7.34 -18.72
N LEU A 666 -18.05 -8.27 -18.24
CA LEU A 666 -16.94 -8.85 -19.01
C LEU A 666 -17.39 -9.71 -20.20
N SER A 667 -18.68 -10.09 -20.26
CA SER A 667 -19.27 -10.82 -21.38
C SER A 667 -19.75 -9.91 -22.51
N GLN A 668 -19.73 -8.59 -22.32
CA GLN A 668 -20.08 -7.62 -23.37
C GLN A 668 -19.04 -7.62 -24.49
N SER A 669 -19.43 -7.13 -25.68
CA SER A 669 -18.49 -7.02 -26.80
C SER A 669 -17.38 -6.01 -26.50
N GLU A 670 -16.20 -6.19 -27.12
CA GLU A 670 -15.07 -5.24 -26.97
C GLU A 670 -15.47 -3.80 -27.32
N GLU A 671 -16.40 -3.63 -28.27
CA GLU A 671 -16.91 -2.32 -28.68
C GLU A 671 -17.75 -1.68 -27.56
N GLU A 672 -18.70 -2.42 -26.99
CA GLU A 672 -19.51 -1.96 -25.86
C GLU A 672 -18.66 -1.65 -24.63
N LEU A 673 -17.66 -2.48 -24.35
CA LEU A 673 -16.73 -2.32 -23.23
C LEU A 673 -15.90 -1.03 -23.32
N VAL A 674 -15.48 -0.62 -24.53
CA VAL A 674 -14.72 0.62 -24.74
C VAL A 674 -15.60 1.86 -24.61
N TRP A 675 -16.88 1.77 -24.98
CA TRP A 675 -17.85 2.87 -24.88
C TRP A 675 -18.58 2.93 -23.54
N ALA A 676 -18.50 1.88 -22.72
CA ALA A 676 -19.10 1.84 -21.39
C ALA A 676 -18.45 2.88 -20.48
N ASP A 677 -19.29 3.72 -19.84
CA ASP A 677 -18.84 4.67 -18.83
C ASP A 677 -18.62 3.95 -17.48
N PRO A 678 -17.38 3.81 -17.00
CA PRO A 678 -17.09 3.11 -15.76
C PRO A 678 -17.68 3.79 -14.52
N SER A 679 -18.08 5.07 -14.63
CA SER A 679 -18.73 5.79 -13.54
C SER A 679 -20.19 5.40 -13.31
N GLN A 680 -20.84 4.81 -14.33
CA GLN A 680 -22.20 4.27 -14.23
C GLN A 680 -22.24 2.78 -13.85
N ALA A 681 -21.08 2.12 -13.85
CA ALA A 681 -20.96 0.72 -13.46
C ALA A 681 -21.16 0.54 -11.95
N GLY A 682 -21.71 -0.62 -11.56
CA GLY A 682 -21.84 -1.01 -10.15
C GLY A 682 -20.48 -1.00 -9.43
N GLU A 683 -20.52 -0.85 -8.10
CA GLU A 683 -19.31 -0.75 -7.27
C GLU A 683 -18.27 -1.86 -7.54
N PRO A 684 -18.65 -3.15 -7.67
CA PRO A 684 -17.69 -4.23 -7.92
C PRO A 684 -17.01 -4.12 -9.29
N VAL A 685 -17.75 -3.78 -10.34
CA VAL A 685 -17.22 -3.58 -11.70
C VAL A 685 -16.29 -2.38 -11.74
N ARG A 686 -16.69 -1.26 -11.11
CA ARG A 686 -15.84 -0.07 -11.01
C ARG A 686 -14.54 -0.36 -10.27
N ARG A 687 -14.59 -1.13 -9.17
CA ARG A 687 -13.41 -1.53 -8.41
C ARG A 687 -12.50 -2.42 -9.25
N LEU A 688 -13.06 -3.39 -9.98
CA LEU A 688 -12.29 -4.21 -10.93
C LEU A 688 -11.55 -3.33 -11.96
N LEU A 689 -12.25 -2.44 -12.66
CA LEU A 689 -11.66 -1.63 -13.73
C LEU A 689 -10.64 -0.60 -13.25
N CYS A 690 -10.93 0.08 -12.13
CA CYS A 690 -10.09 1.16 -11.62
C CYS A 690 -8.91 0.64 -10.78
N ASP A 691 -9.12 -0.43 -10.03
CA ASP A 691 -8.22 -0.85 -8.95
C ASP A 691 -7.43 -2.14 -9.29
N SER A 692 -7.62 -2.73 -10.47
CA SER A 692 -6.82 -3.88 -10.98
C SER A 692 -5.31 -3.68 -10.82
N TYR A 693 -4.70 -4.49 -9.97
CA TYR A 693 -3.27 -4.51 -9.67
C TYR A 693 -2.55 -5.62 -10.43
N MET A 694 -3.07 -6.85 -10.37
CA MET A 694 -2.50 -8.01 -11.03
C MET A 694 -3.61 -8.92 -11.55
N CYS A 695 -3.49 -9.37 -12.80
CA CYS A 695 -4.41 -10.31 -13.44
C CYS A 695 -3.73 -11.68 -13.55
N LEU A 696 -4.43 -12.73 -13.12
CA LEU A 696 -3.91 -14.09 -13.07
C LEU A 696 -4.63 -14.96 -14.10
N TYR A 697 -3.82 -15.55 -14.97
CA TYR A 697 -4.25 -16.38 -16.07
C TYR A 697 -3.72 -17.80 -15.90
N GLN A 698 -4.50 -18.78 -16.35
CA GLN A 698 -4.11 -20.20 -16.36
C GLN A 698 -4.35 -20.81 -17.73
N SER A 699 -3.55 -21.81 -18.10
CA SER A 699 -3.74 -22.52 -19.37
C SER A 699 -5.10 -23.23 -19.42
N ALA A 700 -5.84 -23.07 -20.51
CA ALA A 700 -7.12 -23.74 -20.73
C ALA A 700 -6.99 -25.28 -20.73
N SER A 701 -5.82 -25.81 -21.12
CA SER A 701 -5.53 -27.25 -21.09
C SER A 701 -5.45 -27.82 -19.67
N MET A 702 -5.12 -27.00 -18.66
CA MET A 702 -5.11 -27.42 -17.25
C MET A 702 -6.48 -27.26 -16.58
N ALA A 703 -7.36 -26.39 -17.10
CA ALA A 703 -8.74 -26.27 -16.60
C ALA A 703 -9.60 -27.52 -16.89
N LEU A 704 -9.16 -28.37 -17.83
CA LEU A 704 -9.81 -29.61 -18.26
C LEU A 704 -9.37 -30.85 -17.47
N TYR A 705 -8.36 -30.76 -16.60
CA TYR A 705 -8.09 -31.78 -15.58
C TYR A 705 -9.03 -31.54 -14.39
N ARG A 706 -10.31 -31.82 -14.61
CA ARG A 706 -11.33 -31.94 -13.55
C ARG A 706 -11.39 -33.36 -13.03
#